data_AF-A0A9P5LGI2-F1
#
_entry.id   AF-A0A9P5LGI2-F1
#
_cell.length_a   1.000
_cell.length_b   1.000
_cell.length_c   1.000
_cell.angle_alpha   90.00
_cell.angle_beta   90.00
_cell.angle_gamma   90.00
#
_symmetry.space_group_name_H-M   'P 1'
#
loop_
_entity.id
_entity.type
_entity.pdbx_description
1 polymer ?
#
loop_
_entity_poly.entity_id
_entity_poly.type
_entity_poly.pdbx_seq_one_letter_code
_entity_poly.pdbx_strand_id
1 'polypeptide(L)'
;MFFKSFVSALALPSLIQAASVAYTDSASGITFQKWTDATTSFSFGIALPASPSTDFIGQISAPITDGYAALALRTSMASSLLIVAWPNGETVVSSLREATGYTNPDVLDDSTVTLKTIETGTSVNSTAFTYTFLCSGCIKTDDSTFAASDTTASLGWALSTTALDTPASASGALNYHSAGFGGFGIDLTSAQSSSYATWEALASDDSSTTPDTGSGSGTVPANITTTISNVTYDYIVGGAGAAGLIVAERLAESGASVLLLERGKASLYSSGGEATMDWNNTVTQYDVPSMGYYLSTASDTTEYCTDTASQAGCILGGSTSINAMMFVKPNSNDFSKWPTGWGWDTVEASAERLYKRTPGTTSPNTDGKLYDQGAWDVLSTWLDGNGFSEVDAIAEPEKKRKIYSHPPIMVSNGLRAGPVRDYLPLAQALPKFSLQLNSKLLRVVRNGSSITGVEVSTGAATRQIINLNTNGAVILASGALSTPRVLFNSGIGPTAQIQTVSNGSTQITLPASADWINLPVGEHLQDHPIFTVTLQTKESLTSLASTDFTAPDQTNIDLFAKGTGVLAQSGQRLNFWTSIANTTDGVERFIQGTCNSPANDTVRIKVYLTHGLTSTGTLGITSAGATKITKEPYLNTAGDKEAILAFMTQLISYASKSDSTLTIASNTTAESLIAEYVTGSHFVGTALMGTSNDGTSVVDTDTKVWGTDNLYVVDASIHPHLPTGNTQAIVMVAAEHASKKILAKAGSTTTTPSKCRAARRRRSYL
;
A
#
# COMPACT_ATOMS: atom_id res chain seq x y z
N MET A 1 -15.57 -0.08 3.52
CA MET A 1 -15.31 -1.50 3.29
C MET A 1 -14.30 -1.51 2.14
N PHE A 2 -13.02 -1.86 2.18
CA PHE A 2 -12.21 -2.65 3.13
C PHE A 2 -13.07 -3.53 4.03
N PHE A 3 -13.43 -4.70 3.50
CA PHE A 3 -14.23 -5.77 4.11
C PHE A 3 -15.74 -5.65 3.95
N LYS A 4 -16.33 -6.38 3.00
CA LYS A 4 -17.53 -7.17 3.35
C LYS A 4 -17.00 -8.42 4.06
N SER A 5 -17.48 -8.65 5.28
CA SER A 5 -17.24 -9.84 6.10
C SER A 5 -15.86 -9.97 6.77
N PHE A 6 -15.63 -9.19 7.84
CA PHE A 6 -14.84 -9.66 8.99
C PHE A 6 -15.79 -9.83 10.16
N VAL A 7 -16.47 -10.98 10.19
CA VAL A 7 -16.97 -11.53 11.45
C VAL A 7 -15.74 -12.05 12.18
N SER A 8 -15.39 -11.32 13.23
CA SER A 8 -14.51 -11.67 14.34
C SER A 8 -14.13 -13.15 14.46
N ALA A 9 -12.83 -13.42 14.38
CA ALA A 9 -12.18 -14.42 15.23
C ALA A 9 -12.27 -13.93 16.68
N LEU A 10 -13.41 -14.20 17.31
CA LEU A 10 -13.52 -14.29 18.76
C LEU A 10 -13.20 -15.74 19.12
N ALA A 11 -12.28 -15.93 20.05
CA ALA A 11 -12.40 -17.07 20.96
C ALA A 11 -13.59 -16.80 21.89
N LEU A 12 -14.79 -17.02 21.36
CA LEU A 12 -16.01 -17.43 22.07
C LEU A 12 -16.49 -18.68 21.31
N PRO A 13 -16.77 -19.81 21.96
CA PRO A 13 -17.37 -20.92 21.25
C PRO A 13 -18.74 -20.44 20.76
N SER A 14 -19.05 -20.71 19.48
CA SER A 14 -20.31 -20.41 18.78
C SER A 14 -20.50 -18.97 18.25
N LEU A 15 -20.06 -18.73 17.00
CA LEU A 15 -20.81 -18.03 15.93
C LEU A 15 -20.03 -17.98 14.56
N ILE A 16 -19.21 -19.00 14.25
CA ILE A 16 -18.82 -19.31 12.86
C ILE A 16 -19.94 -20.20 12.30
N GLN A 17 -20.93 -19.60 11.66
CA GLN A 17 -22.06 -20.36 11.11
C GLN A 17 -22.27 -20.05 9.62
N ALA A 18 -21.31 -20.52 8.83
CA ALA A 18 -21.61 -21.29 7.64
C ALA A 18 -20.87 -22.61 7.81
N ALA A 19 -21.55 -23.62 8.35
CA ALA A 19 -20.97 -24.95 8.46
C ALA A 19 -20.66 -25.42 7.04
N SER A 20 -19.42 -25.80 6.78
CA SER A 20 -19.15 -26.55 5.56
C SER A 20 -20.04 -27.79 5.53
N VAL A 21 -20.38 -28.26 4.33
CA VAL A 21 -21.30 -29.39 4.14
C VAL A 21 -20.65 -30.44 3.26
N ALA A 22 -21.02 -31.69 3.47
CA ALA A 22 -20.60 -32.78 2.61
C ALA A 22 -21.13 -32.53 1.18
N TYR A 23 -20.25 -32.64 0.19
CA TYR A 23 -20.55 -32.47 -1.22
C TYR A 23 -19.82 -33.55 -2.02
N THR A 24 -20.56 -34.36 -2.78
CA THR A 24 -19.96 -35.31 -3.72
C THR A 24 -19.97 -34.71 -5.10
N ASP A 25 -18.78 -34.53 -5.66
CA ASP A 25 -18.61 -34.06 -7.03
C ASP A 25 -19.02 -35.17 -8.01
N SER A 26 -20.04 -34.92 -8.82
CA SER A 26 -20.61 -35.96 -9.70
C SER A 26 -19.67 -36.37 -10.84
N ALA A 27 -18.70 -35.53 -11.20
CA ALA A 27 -17.78 -35.77 -12.31
C ALA A 27 -16.59 -36.63 -11.88
N SER A 28 -15.96 -36.30 -10.75
CA SER A 28 -14.83 -37.06 -10.18
C SER A 28 -15.24 -38.18 -9.23
N GLY A 29 -16.44 -38.13 -8.65
CA GLY A 29 -16.89 -39.05 -7.61
C GLY A 29 -16.26 -38.81 -6.22
N ILE A 30 -15.55 -37.70 -6.05
CA ILE A 30 -14.88 -37.35 -4.79
C ILE A 30 -15.87 -36.69 -3.85
N THR A 31 -15.89 -37.12 -2.59
CA THR A 31 -16.67 -36.45 -1.53
C THR A 31 -15.77 -35.49 -0.78
N PHE A 32 -16.12 -34.21 -0.85
CA PHE A 32 -15.47 -33.11 -0.15
C PHE A 32 -16.32 -32.68 1.04
N GLN A 33 -15.65 -32.09 2.02
CA GLN A 33 -16.28 -31.11 2.88
C GLN A 33 -16.16 -29.73 2.21
N LYS A 34 -17.28 -29.08 1.90
CA LYS A 34 -17.32 -27.88 1.04
C LYS A 34 -17.93 -26.67 1.75
N TRP A 35 -17.28 -25.52 1.58
CA TRP A 35 -17.81 -24.21 1.94
C TRP A 35 -18.12 -23.40 0.67
N THR A 36 -19.12 -22.53 0.71
CA THR A 36 -19.51 -21.65 -0.40
C THR A 36 -19.88 -20.27 0.11
N ASP A 37 -19.29 -19.24 -0.50
CA ASP A 37 -19.61 -17.86 -0.21
C ASP A 37 -21.01 -17.51 -0.75
N ALA A 38 -21.85 -16.93 0.10
CA ALA A 38 -23.23 -16.62 -0.24
C ALA A 38 -23.37 -15.46 -1.25
N THR A 39 -22.34 -14.62 -1.41
CA THR A 39 -22.40 -13.42 -2.26
C THR A 39 -21.84 -13.69 -3.65
N THR A 40 -20.67 -14.32 -3.70
CA THR A 40 -19.91 -14.53 -4.94
C THR A 40 -20.08 -15.93 -5.50
N SER A 41 -20.64 -16.87 -4.73
CA SER A 41 -20.66 -18.30 -5.06
C SER A 41 -19.27 -18.92 -5.29
N PHE A 42 -18.18 -18.25 -4.88
CA PHE A 42 -16.89 -18.90 -4.72
C PHE A 42 -17.05 -20.06 -3.75
N SER A 43 -16.40 -21.19 -4.04
CA SER A 43 -16.47 -22.34 -3.15
C SER A 43 -15.15 -23.09 -3.09
N PHE A 44 -14.88 -23.65 -1.91
CA PHE A 44 -13.74 -24.51 -1.67
C PHE A 44 -14.19 -25.82 -1.00
N GLY A 45 -13.78 -26.94 -1.58
CA GLY A 45 -13.94 -28.28 -1.04
C GLY A 45 -12.59 -28.89 -0.63
N ILE A 46 -12.55 -29.59 0.49
CA ILE A 46 -11.38 -30.34 0.95
C ILE A 46 -11.74 -31.80 1.26
N ALA A 47 -10.86 -32.73 0.88
CA ALA A 47 -10.89 -34.12 1.29
C ALA A 47 -9.52 -34.49 1.86
N LEU A 48 -9.52 -35.24 2.96
CA LEU A 48 -8.33 -35.64 3.71
C LEU A 48 -8.23 -37.17 3.83
N PRO A 49 -7.01 -37.73 3.98
CA PRO A 49 -6.87 -39.12 4.36
C PRO A 49 -7.43 -39.35 5.77
N ALA A 50 -7.78 -40.60 6.09
CA ALA A 50 -8.26 -40.99 7.43
C ALA A 50 -7.27 -40.63 8.56
N SER A 51 -5.98 -40.50 8.22
CA SER A 51 -4.95 -39.96 9.10
C SER A 51 -4.24 -38.81 8.37
N PRO A 52 -4.68 -37.55 8.53
CA PRO A 52 -4.06 -36.39 7.89
C PRO A 52 -2.56 -36.30 8.20
N SER A 53 -1.78 -35.95 7.17
CA SER A 53 -0.34 -35.70 7.28
C SER A 53 0.00 -34.41 6.54
N THR A 54 0.59 -34.50 5.35
CA THR A 54 1.08 -33.36 4.57
C THR A 54 0.17 -33.01 3.40
N ASP A 55 -0.75 -33.90 3.03
CA ASP A 55 -1.42 -33.88 1.72
C ASP A 55 -2.94 -33.76 1.87
N PHE A 56 -3.59 -33.12 0.90
CA PHE A 56 -5.04 -33.08 0.77
C PHE A 56 -5.48 -32.98 -0.69
N ILE A 57 -6.73 -33.33 -0.98
CA ILE A 57 -7.36 -33.05 -2.28
C ILE A 57 -8.26 -31.83 -2.12
N GLY A 58 -8.05 -30.82 -2.95
CA GLY A 58 -8.81 -29.58 -2.97
C GLY A 58 -9.69 -29.45 -4.22
N GLN A 59 -10.80 -28.73 -4.09
CA GLN A 59 -11.59 -28.26 -5.24
C GLN A 59 -11.91 -26.78 -5.08
N ILE A 60 -11.47 -25.94 -6.01
CA ILE A 60 -11.85 -24.54 -6.13
C ILE A 60 -12.91 -24.42 -7.23
N SER A 61 -14.04 -23.76 -6.97
CA SER A 61 -15.00 -23.40 -8.02
C SER A 61 -15.40 -21.94 -7.90
N ALA A 62 -15.48 -21.23 -9.03
CA ALA A 62 -15.92 -19.85 -9.07
C ALA A 62 -16.71 -19.53 -10.35
N PRO A 63 -17.77 -18.70 -10.27
CA PRO A 63 -18.59 -18.32 -11.42
C PRO A 63 -17.97 -17.18 -12.22
N ILE A 64 -16.75 -17.38 -12.73
CA ILE A 64 -16.01 -16.39 -13.52
C ILE A 64 -15.47 -16.99 -14.80
N THR A 65 -15.37 -16.17 -15.86
CA THR A 65 -14.71 -16.48 -17.13
C THR A 65 -13.35 -15.80 -17.29
N ASP A 66 -13.12 -14.76 -16.49
CA ASP A 66 -11.93 -13.93 -16.48
C ASP A 66 -11.52 -13.62 -15.04
N GLY A 67 -10.24 -13.38 -14.80
CA GLY A 67 -9.68 -13.11 -13.48
C GLY A 67 -9.16 -14.36 -12.81
N TYR A 68 -9.33 -14.52 -11.50
CA TYR A 68 -8.81 -15.66 -10.75
C TYR A 68 -9.55 -15.89 -9.43
N ALA A 69 -9.44 -17.10 -8.90
CA ALA A 69 -9.87 -17.46 -7.57
C ALA A 69 -8.69 -18.00 -6.75
N ALA A 70 -8.61 -17.65 -5.47
CA ALA A 70 -7.50 -17.99 -4.61
C ALA A 70 -7.98 -18.49 -3.23
N LEU A 71 -7.19 -19.39 -2.67
CA LEU A 71 -7.33 -19.94 -1.33
C LEU A 71 -6.06 -19.61 -0.53
N ALA A 72 -6.21 -19.12 0.70
CA ALA A 72 -5.15 -19.08 1.69
C ALA A 72 -5.38 -20.19 2.72
N LEU A 73 -4.33 -20.93 3.07
CA LEU A 73 -4.41 -22.03 4.05
C LEU A 73 -4.46 -21.56 5.52
N ARG A 74 -4.57 -20.24 5.72
CA ARG A 74 -4.95 -19.53 6.95
C ARG A 74 -5.93 -18.42 6.57
N THR A 75 -6.53 -17.75 7.55
CA THR A 75 -7.41 -16.59 7.32
C THR A 75 -6.70 -15.37 6.72
N SER A 76 -5.41 -15.21 7.01
CA SER A 76 -4.57 -14.13 6.48
C SER A 76 -4.03 -14.49 5.09
N MET A 77 -3.87 -13.49 4.22
CA MET A 77 -3.10 -13.64 2.97
C MET A 77 -1.60 -13.69 3.25
N ALA A 78 -1.12 -12.80 4.12
CA ALA A 78 0.30 -12.71 4.47
C ALA A 78 0.73 -13.92 5.30
N SER A 79 1.96 -14.38 5.05
CA SER A 79 2.62 -15.51 5.70
C SER A 79 1.84 -16.83 5.59
N SER A 80 1.07 -17.00 4.52
CA SER A 80 0.25 -18.18 4.28
C SER A 80 0.57 -18.80 2.93
N LEU A 81 0.54 -20.12 2.85
CA LEU A 81 0.57 -20.82 1.57
C LEU A 81 -0.73 -20.54 0.82
N LEU A 82 -0.61 -20.05 -0.41
CA LEU A 82 -1.72 -19.67 -1.28
C LEU A 82 -1.82 -20.61 -2.48
N ILE A 83 -3.04 -20.97 -2.83
CA ILE A 83 -3.37 -21.75 -4.03
C ILE A 83 -4.25 -20.88 -4.90
N VAL A 84 -3.79 -20.57 -6.11
CA VAL A 84 -4.49 -19.69 -7.04
C VAL A 84 -4.82 -20.47 -8.30
N ALA A 85 -6.02 -20.30 -8.84
CA ALA A 85 -6.46 -20.93 -10.08
C ALA A 85 -7.34 -20.00 -10.91
N TRP A 86 -7.27 -20.11 -12.24
CA TRP A 86 -8.07 -19.32 -13.16
C TRP A 86 -8.30 -20.02 -14.51
N PRO A 87 -9.40 -19.69 -15.21
CA PRO A 87 -9.63 -20.18 -16.57
C PRO A 87 -8.71 -19.48 -17.57
N ASN A 88 -8.22 -20.22 -18.56
CA ASN A 88 -7.52 -19.71 -19.73
C ASN A 88 -7.95 -20.49 -20.97
N GLY A 89 -9.00 -20.01 -21.65
CA GLY A 89 -9.67 -20.78 -22.70
C GLY A 89 -10.45 -21.96 -22.09
N GLU A 90 -10.19 -23.18 -22.55
CA GLU A 90 -10.85 -24.40 -22.05
C GLU A 90 -10.10 -25.08 -20.90
N THR A 91 -8.93 -24.56 -20.50
CA THR A 91 -8.10 -25.13 -19.44
C THR A 91 -8.07 -24.24 -18.21
N VAL A 92 -7.66 -24.83 -17.09
CA VAL A 92 -7.36 -24.09 -15.85
C VAL A 92 -5.84 -23.97 -15.71
N VAL A 93 -5.38 -22.76 -15.42
CA VAL A 93 -4.01 -22.51 -14.95
C VAL A 93 -4.05 -22.39 -13.43
N SER A 94 -3.10 -23.00 -12.74
CA SER A 94 -2.95 -22.90 -11.29
C SER A 94 -1.54 -22.51 -10.88
N SER A 95 -1.41 -22.01 -9.66
CA SER A 95 -0.14 -21.51 -9.12
C SER A 95 -0.10 -21.64 -7.61
N LEU A 96 1.01 -22.15 -7.09
CA LEU A 96 1.37 -22.07 -5.67
C LEU A 96 2.05 -20.73 -5.42
N ARG A 97 1.53 -19.97 -4.47
CA ARG A 97 2.00 -18.62 -4.16
C ARG A 97 2.26 -18.47 -2.67
N GLU A 98 3.10 -17.51 -2.32
CA GLU A 98 3.30 -17.09 -0.93
C GLU A 98 3.35 -15.55 -0.89
N ALA A 99 2.57 -14.96 0.02
CA ALA A 99 2.64 -13.53 0.27
C ALA A 99 3.42 -13.28 1.56
N THR A 100 4.46 -12.45 1.50
CA THR A 100 5.15 -11.98 2.72
C THR A 100 4.45 -10.79 3.37
N GLY A 101 3.51 -10.17 2.66
CA GLY A 101 2.70 -9.05 3.12
C GLY A 101 1.48 -8.87 2.19
N TYR A 102 0.84 -7.69 2.24
CA TYR A 102 -0.31 -7.36 1.38
C TYR A 102 0.17 -6.85 0.00
N THR A 103 0.80 -7.73 -0.77
CA THR A 103 1.43 -7.46 -2.08
C THR A 103 0.94 -8.44 -3.14
N ASN A 104 1.39 -8.27 -4.39
CA ASN A 104 1.34 -9.38 -5.33
C ASN A 104 2.14 -10.55 -4.74
N PRO A 105 1.56 -11.75 -4.61
CA PRO A 105 2.26 -12.87 -3.98
C PRO A 105 3.25 -13.52 -4.96
N ASP A 106 4.45 -13.82 -4.46
CA ASP A 106 5.50 -14.48 -5.25
C ASP A 106 5.09 -15.92 -5.56
N VAL A 107 5.65 -16.49 -6.64
CA VAL A 107 5.58 -17.95 -6.84
C VAL A 107 6.31 -18.63 -5.69
N LEU A 108 5.68 -19.66 -5.12
CA LEU A 108 6.27 -20.42 -4.02
C LEU A 108 7.58 -21.07 -4.47
N ASP A 109 8.68 -20.74 -3.79
CA ASP A 109 9.99 -21.33 -4.00
C ASP A 109 10.23 -22.50 -3.03
N ASP A 110 9.36 -23.53 -3.13
CA ASP A 110 9.45 -24.74 -2.33
C ASP A 110 9.10 -25.97 -3.16
N SER A 111 10.13 -26.71 -3.59
CA SER A 111 9.98 -27.91 -4.40
C SER A 111 9.33 -29.09 -3.66
N THR A 112 9.13 -28.98 -2.35
CA THR A 112 8.44 -30.02 -1.55
C THR A 112 6.91 -29.92 -1.65
N VAL A 113 6.39 -28.81 -2.19
CA VAL A 113 4.96 -28.56 -2.36
C VAL A 113 4.61 -28.67 -3.84
N THR A 114 3.58 -29.45 -4.17
CA THR A 114 3.15 -29.62 -5.57
C THR A 114 1.63 -29.64 -5.69
N LEU A 115 1.14 -29.18 -6.84
CA LEU A 115 -0.24 -29.34 -7.28
C LEU A 115 -0.29 -30.31 -8.45
N LYS A 116 -1.17 -31.31 -8.36
CA LYS A 116 -1.45 -32.24 -9.46
C LYS A 116 -2.94 -32.19 -9.79
N THR A 117 -3.27 -31.94 -11.05
CA THR A 117 -4.66 -31.82 -11.49
C THR A 117 -5.36 -33.18 -11.49
N ILE A 118 -6.61 -33.18 -11.01
CA ILE A 118 -7.56 -34.27 -11.19
C ILE A 118 -8.51 -33.83 -12.31
N GLU A 119 -8.24 -34.30 -13.52
CA GLU A 119 -8.93 -33.87 -14.75
C GLU A 119 -10.44 -34.13 -14.70
N THR A 120 -10.87 -35.26 -14.13
CA THR A 120 -12.29 -35.61 -14.00
C THR A 120 -13.08 -34.65 -13.12
N GLY A 121 -12.42 -33.90 -12.23
CA GLY A 121 -13.04 -32.87 -11.40
C GLY A 121 -12.81 -31.44 -11.90
N THR A 122 -12.10 -31.27 -13.03
CA THR A 122 -11.70 -29.95 -13.55
C THR A 122 -12.51 -29.61 -14.79
N SER A 123 -13.02 -28.38 -14.88
CA SER A 123 -13.81 -27.93 -16.04
C SER A 123 -13.81 -26.41 -16.19
N VAL A 124 -13.95 -25.94 -17.42
CA VAL A 124 -14.23 -24.53 -17.75
C VAL A 124 -15.46 -24.50 -18.66
N ASN A 125 -16.39 -23.60 -18.40
CA ASN A 125 -17.53 -23.33 -19.27
C ASN A 125 -17.73 -21.81 -19.42
N SER A 126 -18.76 -21.41 -20.17
CA SER A 126 -19.04 -19.99 -20.47
C SER A 126 -19.46 -19.14 -19.25
N THR A 127 -19.54 -19.71 -18.05
CA THR A 127 -20.01 -19.02 -16.84
C THR A 127 -19.16 -19.29 -15.60
N ALA A 128 -18.35 -20.35 -15.58
CA ALA A 128 -17.64 -20.79 -14.39
C ALA A 128 -16.45 -21.70 -14.73
N PHE A 129 -15.56 -21.86 -13.76
CA PHE A 129 -14.57 -22.92 -13.75
C PHE A 129 -14.59 -23.69 -12.43
N THR A 130 -14.17 -24.95 -12.50
CA THR A 130 -13.85 -25.80 -11.35
C THR A 130 -12.45 -26.36 -11.55
N TYR A 131 -11.64 -26.32 -10.49
CA TYR A 131 -10.30 -26.88 -10.45
C TYR A 131 -10.20 -27.87 -9.30
N THR A 132 -10.00 -29.15 -9.61
CA THR A 132 -9.76 -30.19 -8.60
C THR A 132 -8.32 -30.64 -8.68
N PHE A 133 -7.66 -30.73 -7.52
CA PHE A 133 -6.23 -30.98 -7.44
C PHE A 133 -5.85 -31.78 -6.20
N LEU A 134 -4.78 -32.56 -6.30
CA LEU A 134 -4.01 -33.07 -5.17
C LEU A 134 -2.95 -32.03 -4.81
N CYS A 135 -2.93 -31.63 -3.53
CA CYS A 135 -1.94 -30.72 -2.96
C CYS A 135 -1.01 -31.54 -2.07
N SER A 136 0.17 -31.90 -2.59
CA SER A 136 1.16 -32.67 -1.82
C SER A 136 2.12 -31.75 -1.11
N GLY A 137 2.44 -32.03 0.16
CA GLY A 137 3.33 -31.20 0.98
C GLY A 137 2.70 -29.89 1.49
N CYS A 138 1.40 -29.69 1.29
CA CYS A 138 0.70 -28.44 1.54
C CYS A 138 0.21 -28.27 2.99
N ILE A 139 0.31 -29.26 3.86
CA ILE A 139 0.03 -29.13 5.29
C ILE A 139 1.38 -29.06 6.01
N LYS A 140 1.72 -27.87 6.52
CA LYS A 140 3.02 -27.51 7.09
C LYS A 140 2.97 -27.41 8.61
N THR A 141 4.16 -27.40 9.23
CA THR A 141 4.34 -27.26 10.69
C THR A 141 4.86 -25.88 11.11
N ASP A 142 5.01 -24.96 10.15
CA ASP A 142 5.61 -23.62 10.32
C ASP A 142 4.58 -22.50 10.41
N ASP A 143 3.33 -22.85 10.74
CA ASP A 143 2.16 -21.95 10.83
C ASP A 143 1.71 -21.29 9.52
N SER A 144 2.33 -21.60 8.37
CA SER A 144 1.87 -21.10 7.06
C SER A 144 0.53 -21.72 6.59
N THR A 145 0.08 -22.77 7.27
CA THR A 145 -1.15 -23.54 6.97
C THR A 145 -1.83 -23.99 8.27
N PHE A 146 -3.01 -24.61 8.16
CA PHE A 146 -3.58 -25.40 9.26
C PHE A 146 -2.68 -26.61 9.59
N ALA A 147 -2.80 -27.14 10.81
CA ALA A 147 -2.03 -28.30 11.25
C ALA A 147 -2.77 -29.61 10.96
N ALA A 148 -2.02 -30.69 10.72
CA ALA A 148 -2.59 -32.03 10.47
C ALA A 148 -3.46 -32.55 11.63
N SER A 149 -3.21 -32.08 12.86
CA SER A 149 -3.97 -32.43 14.06
C SER A 149 -5.24 -31.61 14.25
N ASP A 150 -5.47 -30.57 13.45
CA ASP A 150 -6.61 -29.69 13.61
C ASP A 150 -7.91 -30.41 13.24
N THR A 151 -8.93 -30.24 14.07
CA THR A 151 -10.29 -30.75 13.80
C THR A 151 -11.11 -29.79 12.93
N THR A 152 -10.70 -28.52 12.90
CA THR A 152 -11.29 -27.45 12.08
C THR A 152 -10.18 -26.51 11.60
N ALA A 153 -10.27 -26.02 10.37
CA ALA A 153 -9.38 -24.97 9.87
C ALA A 153 -10.14 -23.67 9.64
N SER A 154 -9.44 -22.55 9.85
CA SER A 154 -9.89 -21.22 9.41
C SER A 154 -9.05 -20.80 8.21
N LEU A 155 -9.68 -20.73 7.04
CA LEU A 155 -9.06 -20.49 5.75
C LEU A 155 -9.47 -19.14 5.18
N GLY A 156 -8.71 -18.62 4.23
CA GLY A 156 -9.00 -17.39 3.50
C GLY A 156 -9.37 -17.69 2.06
N TRP A 157 -10.20 -16.85 1.45
CA TRP A 157 -10.48 -16.88 0.00
C TRP A 157 -10.38 -15.50 -0.61
N ALA A 158 -10.13 -15.44 -1.92
CA ALA A 158 -10.14 -14.23 -2.71
C ALA A 158 -10.59 -14.50 -4.15
N LEU A 159 -11.22 -13.51 -4.78
CA LEU A 159 -11.77 -13.59 -6.13
C LEU A 159 -11.53 -12.28 -6.89
N SER A 160 -11.03 -12.38 -8.11
CA SER A 160 -10.97 -11.31 -9.10
C SER A 160 -11.79 -11.70 -10.31
N THR A 161 -12.61 -10.79 -10.83
CA THR A 161 -13.30 -10.91 -12.13
C THR A 161 -12.59 -10.12 -13.23
N THR A 162 -11.51 -9.43 -12.90
CA THR A 162 -10.75 -8.62 -13.87
C THR A 162 -9.72 -9.52 -14.54
N ALA A 163 -9.70 -9.56 -15.87
CA ALA A 163 -8.74 -10.35 -16.63
C ALA A 163 -7.28 -10.05 -16.20
N LEU A 164 -6.46 -11.10 -16.15
CA LEU A 164 -5.02 -10.98 -15.91
C LEU A 164 -4.31 -10.50 -17.18
N ASP A 165 -3.22 -9.74 -17.04
CA ASP A 165 -2.42 -9.27 -18.18
C ASP A 165 -1.73 -10.43 -18.93
N THR A 166 -1.39 -11.50 -18.22
CA THR A 166 -0.69 -12.68 -18.76
C THR A 166 -1.38 -13.98 -18.32
N PRO A 167 -2.61 -14.27 -18.76
CA PRO A 167 -3.43 -15.38 -18.24
C PRO A 167 -2.86 -16.77 -18.59
N ALA A 168 -1.96 -16.87 -19.56
CA ALA A 168 -1.27 -18.13 -19.87
C ALA A 168 -0.06 -18.42 -18.96
N SER A 169 0.36 -17.49 -18.11
CA SER A 169 1.56 -17.62 -17.28
C SER A 169 1.21 -17.88 -15.82
N ALA A 170 1.54 -19.08 -15.33
CA ALA A 170 1.35 -19.44 -13.92
C ALA A 170 2.15 -18.55 -12.94
N SER A 171 3.19 -17.85 -13.41
CA SER A 171 4.01 -16.90 -12.65
C SER A 171 3.62 -15.43 -12.85
N GLY A 172 2.61 -15.16 -13.69
CA GLY A 172 2.11 -13.81 -13.96
C GLY A 172 1.67 -13.04 -12.72
N ALA A 173 1.73 -11.72 -12.77
CA ALA A 173 1.26 -10.86 -11.69
C ALA A 173 -0.27 -10.96 -11.56
N LEU A 174 -0.76 -11.11 -10.33
CA LEU A 174 -2.19 -11.08 -10.04
C LEU A 174 -2.67 -9.64 -9.85
N ASN A 175 -3.80 -9.26 -10.46
CA ASN A 175 -4.44 -8.00 -10.14
C ASN A 175 -5.13 -8.06 -8.77
N TYR A 176 -5.64 -6.93 -8.27
CA TYR A 176 -6.34 -6.93 -6.98
C TYR A 176 -7.64 -7.75 -7.04
N HIS A 177 -7.91 -8.57 -6.02
CA HIS A 177 -9.11 -9.41 -5.90
C HIS A 177 -10.37 -8.61 -5.49
N SER A 178 -10.82 -7.73 -6.39
CA SER A 178 -11.92 -6.79 -6.15
C SER A 178 -13.31 -7.44 -6.05
N ALA A 179 -13.49 -8.64 -6.60
CA ALA A 179 -14.80 -9.32 -6.64
C ALA A 179 -15.21 -9.90 -5.28
N GLY A 180 -14.25 -10.16 -4.39
CA GLY A 180 -14.53 -10.56 -3.02
C GLY A 180 -13.34 -11.25 -2.35
N PHE A 181 -13.33 -11.25 -1.03
CA PHE A 181 -12.38 -11.99 -0.20
C PHE A 181 -12.90 -12.10 1.22
N GLY A 182 -12.39 -13.05 2.00
CA GLY A 182 -12.78 -13.20 3.40
C GLY A 182 -12.24 -14.47 4.05
N GLY A 183 -12.54 -14.65 5.34
CA GLY A 183 -12.22 -15.88 6.08
C GLY A 183 -13.43 -16.80 6.22
N PHE A 184 -13.21 -18.11 6.29
CA PHE A 184 -14.24 -19.11 6.54
C PHE A 184 -13.70 -20.29 7.36
N GLY A 185 -14.59 -20.97 8.07
CA GLY A 185 -14.27 -22.19 8.80
C GLY A 185 -14.62 -23.44 7.98
N ILE A 186 -13.82 -24.50 8.12
CA ILE A 186 -14.07 -25.80 7.50
C ILE A 186 -13.84 -26.93 8.51
N ASP A 187 -14.78 -27.88 8.59
CA ASP A 187 -14.65 -29.09 9.41
C ASP A 187 -13.70 -30.08 8.75
N LEU A 188 -12.48 -30.22 9.30
CA LEU A 188 -11.47 -31.14 8.79
C LEU A 188 -11.75 -32.58 9.20
N THR A 189 -12.48 -32.80 10.29
CA THR A 189 -12.84 -34.15 10.75
C THR A 189 -13.80 -34.80 9.77
N SER A 190 -14.83 -34.06 9.34
CA SER A 190 -15.81 -34.50 8.34
C SER A 190 -15.21 -34.63 6.93
N ALA A 191 -14.04 -34.04 6.66
CA ALA A 191 -13.33 -34.16 5.39
C ALA A 191 -12.52 -35.46 5.25
N GLN A 192 -12.30 -36.21 6.34
CA GLN A 192 -11.49 -37.43 6.32
C GLN A 192 -12.23 -38.60 5.67
N SER A 193 -11.54 -39.34 4.81
CA SER A 193 -12.14 -40.46 4.08
C SER A 193 -11.18 -41.65 3.93
N SER A 194 -11.73 -42.86 4.07
CA SER A 194 -11.02 -44.10 3.74
C SER A 194 -10.86 -44.30 2.23
N SER A 195 -11.63 -43.59 1.40
CA SER A 195 -11.51 -43.59 -0.06
C SER A 195 -10.45 -42.62 -0.59
N TYR A 196 -9.78 -41.85 0.28
CA TYR A 196 -8.81 -40.82 -0.12
C TYR A 196 -7.73 -41.35 -1.07
N ALA A 197 -7.10 -42.48 -0.75
CA ALA A 197 -6.05 -43.06 -1.59
C ALA A 197 -6.55 -43.45 -3.00
N THR A 198 -7.84 -43.80 -3.13
CA THR A 198 -8.46 -44.05 -4.44
C THR A 198 -8.64 -42.75 -5.24
N TRP A 199 -9.01 -41.67 -4.57
CA TRP A 199 -9.18 -40.36 -5.19
C TRP A 199 -7.84 -39.71 -5.54
N GLU A 200 -6.84 -39.87 -4.68
CA GLU A 200 -5.47 -39.41 -4.89
C GLU A 200 -4.86 -39.99 -6.17
N ALA A 201 -5.13 -41.27 -6.45
CA ALA A 201 -4.66 -41.95 -7.66
C ALA A 201 -5.28 -41.40 -8.97
N LEU A 202 -6.30 -40.54 -8.89
CA LEU A 202 -6.86 -39.85 -10.06
C LEU A 202 -6.01 -38.64 -10.48
N ALA A 203 -5.10 -38.18 -9.61
CA ALA A 203 -4.20 -37.08 -9.93
C ALA A 203 -3.19 -37.52 -11.00
N SER A 204 -3.12 -36.77 -12.08
CA SER A 204 -2.21 -37.04 -13.19
C SER A 204 -1.04 -36.06 -13.20
N ASP A 205 0.10 -36.53 -13.71
CA ASP A 205 1.36 -35.77 -13.71
C ASP A 205 1.52 -34.80 -14.91
N ASP A 206 0.54 -34.59 -15.82
CA ASP A 206 0.85 -33.88 -17.08
C ASP A 206 -0.21 -32.90 -17.64
N SER A 207 0.13 -31.59 -17.67
CA SER A 207 0.52 -30.84 -18.91
C SER A 207 0.41 -29.31 -18.82
N SER A 208 -0.08 -28.71 -17.73
CA SER A 208 -0.12 -27.23 -17.57
C SER A 208 0.72 -26.65 -16.41
N THR A 209 1.32 -27.50 -15.58
CA THR A 209 2.07 -27.06 -14.40
C THR A 209 3.38 -27.82 -14.26
N THR A 210 4.39 -27.44 -15.03
CA THR A 210 5.75 -27.53 -14.50
C THR A 210 5.91 -26.39 -13.50
N PRO A 211 6.32 -26.64 -12.25
CA PRO A 211 7.01 -25.61 -11.49
C PRO A 211 8.22 -25.22 -12.35
N ASP A 212 8.36 -23.95 -12.71
CA ASP A 212 9.63 -23.42 -13.20
C ASP A 212 10.61 -23.54 -12.01
N THR A 213 11.15 -24.74 -11.82
CA THR A 213 12.33 -24.95 -10.98
C THR A 213 13.44 -24.25 -11.74
N GLY A 214 13.76 -23.04 -11.27
CA GLY A 214 14.69 -22.13 -11.93
C GLY A 214 15.92 -22.85 -12.48
N SER A 215 15.91 -23.10 -13.79
CA SER A 215 17.07 -23.54 -14.55
C SER A 215 16.77 -23.40 -16.05
N GLY A 216 16.95 -22.18 -16.55
CA GLY A 216 17.45 -21.94 -17.90
C GLY A 216 16.74 -22.67 -19.05
N SER A 217 15.53 -22.25 -19.40
CA SER A 217 15.07 -22.32 -20.79
C SER A 217 14.41 -21.00 -21.13
N GLY A 218 15.13 -20.19 -21.90
CA GLY A 218 14.70 -18.85 -22.26
C GLY A 218 13.41 -18.91 -23.08
N THR A 219 12.31 -18.47 -22.48
CA THR A 219 11.41 -17.59 -23.22
C THR A 219 12.30 -16.47 -23.74
N VAL A 220 12.52 -16.41 -25.06
CA VAL A 220 13.21 -15.29 -25.69
C VAL A 220 12.54 -14.04 -25.14
N PRO A 221 13.25 -13.20 -24.36
CA PRO A 221 12.63 -12.02 -23.81
C PRO A 221 12.09 -11.22 -24.99
N ALA A 222 10.83 -10.77 -24.92
CA ALA A 222 10.26 -9.96 -25.98
C ALA A 222 11.25 -8.85 -26.35
N ASN A 223 11.59 -8.72 -27.65
CA ASN A 223 12.57 -7.75 -28.11
C ASN A 223 12.15 -6.35 -27.64
N ILE A 224 12.86 -5.80 -26.66
CA ILE A 224 12.56 -4.47 -26.13
C ILE A 224 13.07 -3.43 -27.12
N THR A 225 12.15 -2.63 -27.66
CA THR A 225 12.52 -1.50 -28.51
C THR A 225 12.74 -0.27 -27.65
N THR A 226 13.96 0.25 -27.63
CA THR A 226 14.31 1.49 -26.92
C THR A 226 14.52 2.61 -27.92
N THR A 227 13.74 3.69 -27.76
CA THR A 227 13.86 4.90 -28.57
C THR A 227 14.48 6.04 -27.75
N ILE A 228 14.97 7.09 -28.42
CA ILE A 228 15.47 8.30 -27.76
C ILE A 228 14.52 9.45 -28.12
N SER A 229 14.02 10.16 -27.12
CA SER A 229 13.20 11.36 -27.31
C SER A 229 14.01 12.47 -27.97
N ASN A 230 13.37 13.21 -28.88
CA ASN A 230 13.94 14.41 -29.49
C ASN A 230 13.74 15.68 -28.64
N VAL A 231 13.05 15.57 -27.50
CA VAL A 231 12.80 16.67 -26.56
C VAL A 231 13.60 16.46 -25.28
N THR A 232 14.21 17.53 -24.78
CA THR A 232 14.99 17.56 -23.55
C THR A 232 14.44 18.57 -22.55
N TYR A 233 14.73 18.34 -21.27
CA TYR A 233 14.17 19.12 -20.17
C TYR A 233 15.24 19.57 -19.18
N ASP A 234 15.05 20.75 -18.58
CA ASP A 234 15.89 21.20 -17.47
C ASP A 234 15.65 20.32 -16.23
N TYR A 235 14.40 19.94 -15.99
CA TYR A 235 14.04 19.03 -14.91
C TYR A 235 13.13 17.91 -15.40
N ILE A 236 13.43 16.68 -14.98
CA ILE A 236 12.52 15.54 -15.12
C ILE A 236 12.14 15.06 -13.72
N VAL A 237 10.85 15.08 -13.41
CA VAL A 237 10.28 14.63 -12.13
C VAL A 237 9.61 13.27 -12.35
N GLY A 238 10.07 12.24 -11.64
CA GLY A 238 9.57 10.88 -11.74
C GLY A 238 8.54 10.54 -10.67
N GLY A 239 7.26 10.54 -11.03
CA GLY A 239 6.12 10.23 -10.17
C GLY A 239 5.28 11.47 -9.88
N ALA A 240 3.96 11.41 -10.10
CA ALA A 240 3.05 12.54 -9.90
C ALA A 240 2.19 12.38 -8.63
N GLY A 241 2.82 11.91 -7.54
CA GLY A 241 2.19 11.71 -6.24
C GLY A 241 2.09 12.96 -5.37
N ALA A 242 2.02 12.75 -4.04
CA ALA A 242 1.93 13.82 -3.04
C ALA A 242 3.03 14.89 -3.18
N ALA A 243 4.27 14.46 -3.44
CA ALA A 243 5.41 15.36 -3.55
C ALA A 243 5.70 15.81 -4.99
N GLY A 244 5.65 14.89 -5.96
CA GLY A 244 6.14 15.14 -7.31
C GLY A 244 5.40 16.26 -8.05
N LEU A 245 4.08 16.35 -7.89
CA LEU A 245 3.28 17.45 -8.48
C LEU A 245 3.68 18.82 -7.91
N ILE A 246 3.88 18.89 -6.60
CA ILE A 246 4.33 20.11 -5.92
C ILE A 246 5.70 20.52 -6.44
N VAL A 247 6.67 19.59 -6.46
CA VAL A 247 8.02 19.89 -6.93
C VAL A 247 8.02 20.31 -8.39
N ALA A 248 7.28 19.62 -9.25
CA ALA A 248 7.24 19.93 -10.67
C ALA A 248 6.66 21.34 -10.94
N GLU A 249 5.59 21.73 -10.24
CA GLU A 249 5.07 23.10 -10.34
C GLU A 249 6.11 24.13 -9.87
N ARG A 250 6.70 23.94 -8.69
CA ARG A 250 7.69 24.88 -8.13
C ARG A 250 8.91 25.04 -9.03
N LEU A 251 9.37 23.96 -9.66
CA LEU A 251 10.45 24.03 -10.64
C LEU A 251 10.01 24.77 -11.91
N ALA A 252 8.79 24.53 -12.40
CA ALA A 252 8.27 25.21 -13.59
C ALA A 252 8.05 26.72 -13.35
N GLU A 253 7.68 27.13 -12.14
CA GLU A 253 7.54 28.56 -11.75
C GLU A 253 8.86 29.34 -11.93
N SER A 254 10.01 28.67 -11.93
CA SER A 254 11.31 29.29 -12.22
C SER A 254 11.54 29.64 -13.69
N GLY A 255 10.68 29.17 -14.61
CA GLY A 255 10.81 29.31 -16.06
C GLY A 255 11.63 28.22 -16.76
N ALA A 256 12.05 27.20 -16.00
CA ALA A 256 12.70 25.99 -16.49
C ALA A 256 11.72 25.09 -17.28
N SER A 257 12.23 24.29 -18.23
CA SER A 257 11.42 23.24 -18.85
C SER A 257 11.34 22.01 -17.94
N VAL A 258 10.11 21.60 -17.62
CA VAL A 258 9.85 20.53 -16.65
C VAL A 258 8.99 19.45 -17.28
N LEU A 259 9.45 18.20 -17.21
CA LEU A 259 8.64 17.02 -17.51
C LEU A 259 8.24 16.33 -16.21
N LEU A 260 6.95 16.17 -15.99
CA LEU A 260 6.41 15.30 -14.95
C LEU A 260 5.98 13.96 -15.56
N LEU A 261 6.57 12.87 -15.07
CA LEU A 261 6.26 11.51 -15.48
C LEU A 261 5.31 10.87 -14.46
N GLU A 262 4.27 10.19 -14.96
CA GLU A 262 3.38 9.36 -14.15
C GLU A 262 3.19 8.01 -14.84
N ARG A 263 3.30 6.93 -14.07
CA ARG A 263 3.15 5.57 -14.61
C ARG A 263 1.71 5.21 -14.88
N GLY A 264 0.77 5.81 -14.16
CA GLY A 264 -0.66 5.57 -14.31
C GLY A 264 -1.38 6.55 -15.22
N LYS A 265 -2.69 6.33 -15.30
CA LYS A 265 -3.65 7.15 -16.03
C LYS A 265 -4.10 8.39 -15.24
N ALA A 266 -4.94 9.21 -15.84
CA ALA A 266 -5.60 10.34 -15.16
C ALA A 266 -6.55 9.82 -14.06
N SER A 267 -6.70 10.59 -12.98
CA SER A 267 -7.49 10.21 -11.80
C SER A 267 -8.80 10.99 -11.70
N LEU A 268 -8.72 12.25 -11.30
CA LEU A 268 -9.89 13.12 -11.13
C LEU A 268 -10.52 13.44 -12.48
N TYR A 269 -11.84 13.67 -12.51
CA TYR A 269 -12.54 14.06 -13.73
C TYR A 269 -11.92 15.30 -14.37
N SER A 270 -11.53 16.28 -13.55
CA SER A 270 -10.89 17.52 -14.01
C SER A 270 -9.52 17.33 -14.66
N SER A 271 -8.86 16.19 -14.45
CA SER A 271 -7.60 15.83 -15.12
C SER A 271 -7.78 14.85 -16.28
N GLY A 272 -9.03 14.56 -16.66
CA GLY A 272 -9.38 13.64 -17.75
C GLY A 272 -9.54 12.19 -17.29
N GLY A 273 -9.80 11.94 -16.01
CA GLY A 273 -10.09 10.59 -15.50
C GLY A 273 -11.41 10.04 -16.02
N GLU A 274 -11.42 8.74 -16.34
CA GLU A 274 -12.57 8.06 -16.99
C GLU A 274 -13.31 7.07 -16.09
N ALA A 275 -12.81 6.82 -14.86
CA ALA A 275 -13.45 5.96 -13.88
C ALA A 275 -14.64 6.67 -13.20
N THR A 276 -15.63 7.08 -14.00
CA THR A 276 -16.81 7.83 -13.54
C THR A 276 -17.75 6.98 -12.71
N MET A 277 -18.53 7.63 -11.83
CA MET A 277 -19.56 6.94 -11.05
C MET A 277 -20.79 6.64 -11.92
N ASP A 278 -21.40 5.46 -11.76
CA ASP A 278 -22.62 5.07 -12.51
C ASP A 278 -23.78 6.06 -12.38
N TRP A 279 -23.87 6.72 -11.23
CA TRP A 279 -24.90 7.72 -10.92
C TRP A 279 -24.49 9.15 -11.28
N ASN A 280 -23.23 9.40 -11.67
CA ASN A 280 -22.74 10.73 -12.05
C ASN A 280 -21.49 10.66 -12.94
N ASN A 281 -21.66 11.07 -14.20
CA ASN A 281 -20.61 11.10 -15.22
C ASN A 281 -19.72 12.37 -15.23
N THR A 282 -19.84 13.23 -14.21
CA THR A 282 -19.05 14.47 -14.04
C THR A 282 -18.05 14.38 -12.88
N VAL A 283 -17.99 13.24 -12.21
CA VAL A 283 -17.03 12.94 -11.13
C VAL A 283 -16.51 11.51 -11.32
N THR A 284 -15.25 11.28 -10.96
CA THR A 284 -14.71 9.92 -10.85
C THR A 284 -14.87 9.35 -9.46
N GLN A 285 -14.67 8.05 -9.31
CA GLN A 285 -14.60 7.39 -8.01
C GLN A 285 -13.55 8.00 -7.08
N TYR A 286 -12.54 8.69 -7.63
CA TYR A 286 -11.49 9.36 -6.87
C TYR A 286 -11.91 10.77 -6.41
N ASP A 287 -12.84 11.42 -7.12
CA ASP A 287 -13.36 12.75 -6.75
C ASP A 287 -14.26 12.70 -5.51
N VAL A 288 -15.06 11.64 -5.36
CA VAL A 288 -16.08 11.50 -4.31
C VAL A 288 -15.42 11.15 -2.96
N PRO A 289 -15.46 12.04 -1.95
CA PRO A 289 -14.79 11.79 -0.67
C PRO A 289 -15.15 10.47 0.01
N SER A 290 -16.44 10.10 0.02
CA SER A 290 -16.87 8.87 0.68
C SER A 290 -16.28 7.61 0.05
N MET A 291 -16.01 7.63 -1.26
CA MET A 291 -15.42 6.50 -1.98
C MET A 291 -13.98 6.22 -1.56
N GLY A 292 -13.26 7.16 -0.93
CA GLY A 292 -11.89 6.93 -0.44
C GLY A 292 -11.75 5.75 0.53
N TYR A 293 -12.84 5.28 1.15
CA TYR A 293 -12.86 4.07 1.98
C TYR A 293 -13.39 2.81 1.26
N TYR A 294 -13.91 2.95 0.04
CA TYR A 294 -14.61 1.92 -0.75
C TYR A 294 -14.04 1.71 -2.15
N LEU A 295 -12.90 2.33 -2.51
CA LEU A 295 -12.28 2.13 -3.83
C LEU A 295 -11.97 0.66 -4.16
N SER A 296 -11.68 -0.17 -3.15
CA SER A 296 -11.46 -1.61 -3.36
C SER A 296 -12.69 -2.35 -3.92
N THR A 297 -13.89 -1.76 -3.82
CA THR A 297 -15.15 -2.33 -4.34
C THR A 297 -15.63 -1.63 -5.59
N ALA A 298 -14.86 -0.69 -6.13
CA ALA A 298 -15.23 0.01 -7.35
C ALA A 298 -15.01 -0.87 -8.58
N SER A 299 -15.66 -0.54 -9.69
CA SER A 299 -15.57 -1.31 -10.94
C SER A 299 -14.18 -1.26 -11.56
N ASP A 300 -13.44 -0.17 -11.33
CA ASP A 300 -12.07 0.01 -11.78
C ASP A 300 -11.14 0.00 -10.57
N THR A 301 -10.26 -0.99 -10.48
CA THR A 301 -9.23 -1.11 -9.44
C THR A 301 -7.83 -1.11 -10.02
N THR A 302 -7.66 -0.64 -11.26
CA THR A 302 -6.37 -0.65 -11.96
C THR A 302 -5.42 0.44 -11.44
N GLU A 303 -5.87 1.31 -10.53
CA GLU A 303 -5.04 2.31 -9.87
C GLU A 303 -4.00 1.73 -8.92
N TYR A 304 -4.11 0.47 -8.48
CA TYR A 304 -3.17 -0.11 -7.54
C TYR A 304 -1.90 -0.60 -8.24
N CYS A 305 -0.76 -0.26 -7.66
CA CYS A 305 0.52 -0.78 -8.12
C CYS A 305 0.58 -2.30 -7.93
N THR A 306 0.94 -3.02 -8.99
CA THR A 306 1.06 -4.49 -8.99
C THR A 306 2.46 -4.99 -8.67
N ASP A 307 3.44 -4.08 -8.53
CA ASP A 307 4.87 -4.38 -8.42
C ASP A 307 5.54 -3.73 -7.20
N THR A 308 4.74 -3.30 -6.22
CA THR A 308 5.21 -2.69 -4.96
C THR A 308 5.08 -3.65 -3.79
N ALA A 309 5.93 -3.44 -2.78
CA ALA A 309 6.01 -4.29 -1.59
C ALA A 309 4.88 -4.07 -0.57
N SER A 310 3.91 -3.24 -0.92
CA SER A 310 2.62 -3.06 -0.24
C SER A 310 1.72 -2.25 -1.18
N GLN A 311 0.49 -1.98 -0.75
CA GLN A 311 -0.49 -1.19 -1.49
C GLN A 311 0.03 0.24 -1.75
N ALA A 312 0.02 0.66 -3.01
CA ALA A 312 0.36 2.01 -3.44
C ALA A 312 -0.48 2.42 -4.65
N GLY A 313 -0.72 3.72 -4.82
CA GLY A 313 -1.44 4.26 -5.97
C GLY A 313 -0.50 4.52 -7.15
N CYS A 314 -0.80 3.89 -8.29
CA CYS A 314 -0.18 4.00 -9.59
C CYS A 314 -1.14 4.71 -10.57
N ILE A 315 -1.51 5.94 -10.23
CA ILE A 315 -2.43 6.82 -10.96
C ILE A 315 -1.98 8.26 -10.72
N LEU A 316 -2.38 9.23 -11.56
CA LEU A 316 -2.10 10.64 -11.33
C LEU A 316 -2.56 11.09 -9.93
N GLY A 317 -1.66 11.68 -9.14
CA GLY A 317 -1.84 11.97 -7.71
C GLY A 317 -1.32 10.88 -6.77
N GLY A 318 -0.94 9.71 -7.31
CA GLY A 318 -0.49 8.55 -6.57
C GLY A 318 -1.47 8.17 -5.46
N SER A 319 -0.94 7.84 -4.28
CA SER A 319 -1.76 7.50 -3.12
C SER A 319 -2.69 8.62 -2.64
N THR A 320 -2.47 9.89 -3.01
CA THR A 320 -3.39 10.98 -2.63
C THR A 320 -4.74 10.90 -3.33
N SER A 321 -4.82 10.23 -4.47
CA SER A 321 -6.06 9.99 -5.21
C SER A 321 -6.85 8.80 -4.67
N ILE A 322 -6.20 7.90 -3.92
CA ILE A 322 -6.80 6.63 -3.49
C ILE A 322 -6.92 6.48 -1.96
N ASN A 323 -6.32 7.38 -1.18
CA ASN A 323 -6.38 7.32 0.28
C ASN A 323 -7.71 7.85 0.85
N ALA A 324 -7.89 7.72 2.16
CA ALA A 324 -9.05 8.27 2.89
C ALA A 324 -8.97 9.79 3.18
N MET A 325 -8.10 10.53 2.48
CA MET A 325 -7.90 12.00 2.55
C MET A 325 -7.46 12.56 3.90
N MET A 326 -7.14 11.73 4.90
CA MET A 326 -6.74 12.22 6.22
C MET A 326 -5.58 13.22 6.13
N PHE A 327 -5.81 14.45 6.56
CA PHE A 327 -4.91 15.60 6.41
C PHE A 327 -4.52 16.12 7.79
N VAL A 328 -3.72 15.34 8.50
CA VAL A 328 -3.19 15.73 9.80
C VAL A 328 -2.02 16.68 9.57
N LYS A 329 -2.22 17.98 9.80
CA LYS A 329 -1.13 18.95 9.79
C LYS A 329 -0.08 18.51 10.83
N PRO A 330 1.21 18.36 10.45
CA PRO A 330 2.25 17.99 11.40
C PRO A 330 2.35 19.03 12.51
N ASN A 331 2.59 18.58 13.74
CA ASN A 331 3.03 19.47 14.81
C ASN A 331 4.53 19.78 14.65
N SER A 332 5.03 20.79 15.36
CA SER A 332 6.44 21.15 15.28
C SER A 332 7.38 20.00 15.67
N ASN A 333 6.93 19.11 16.57
CA ASN A 333 7.71 17.97 17.05
C ASN A 333 7.95 16.89 15.98
N ASP A 334 7.09 16.78 14.96
CA ASP A 334 7.29 15.85 13.84
C ASP A 334 8.54 16.19 13.01
N PHE A 335 9.02 17.43 13.10
CA PHE A 335 10.26 17.89 12.48
C PHE A 335 11.48 17.86 13.42
N SER A 336 11.32 17.46 14.69
CA SER A 336 12.41 17.50 15.69
C SER A 336 13.55 16.53 15.41
N LYS A 337 13.26 15.39 14.76
CA LYS A 337 14.24 14.35 14.37
C LYS A 337 14.81 14.57 12.97
N TRP A 338 14.44 15.65 12.29
CA TRP A 338 14.99 15.98 10.98
C TRP A 338 16.37 16.63 11.11
N PRO A 339 17.25 16.47 10.11
CA PRO A 339 18.58 17.07 10.15
C PRO A 339 18.50 18.60 10.13
N THR A 340 19.59 19.26 10.53
CA THR A 340 19.72 20.72 10.52
C THR A 340 19.28 21.31 9.17
N GLY A 341 18.44 22.36 9.22
CA GLY A 341 17.84 22.98 8.03
C GLY A 341 16.48 22.39 7.62
N TRP A 342 15.95 21.46 8.41
CA TRP A 342 14.62 20.85 8.25
C TRP A 342 13.77 20.88 9.54
N GLY A 343 14.24 21.55 10.60
CA GLY A 343 13.44 21.80 11.80
C GLY A 343 12.24 22.70 11.50
N TRP A 344 11.23 22.70 12.39
CA TRP A 344 9.97 23.44 12.19
C TRP A 344 10.18 24.90 11.81
N ASP A 345 11.09 25.58 12.50
CA ASP A 345 11.49 26.97 12.26
C ASP A 345 11.95 27.25 10.82
N THR A 346 12.46 26.23 10.13
CA THR A 346 12.91 26.32 8.74
C THR A 346 11.85 25.92 7.72
N VAL A 347 10.93 25.02 8.09
CA VAL A 347 9.90 24.48 7.17
C VAL A 347 8.55 25.17 7.32
N GLU A 348 8.32 25.94 8.39
CA GLU A 348 7.04 26.60 8.69
C GLU A 348 6.54 27.45 7.51
N ALA A 349 7.39 28.29 6.92
CA ALA A 349 7.01 29.09 5.75
C ALA A 349 6.64 28.23 4.52
N SER A 350 7.12 26.99 4.44
CA SER A 350 6.73 26.02 3.41
C SER A 350 5.42 25.33 3.75
N ALA A 351 5.19 25.03 5.03
CA ALA A 351 3.91 24.55 5.53
C ALA A 351 2.79 25.57 5.30
N GLU A 352 3.00 26.84 5.61
CA GLU A 352 2.00 27.91 5.38
C GLU A 352 1.65 28.09 3.91
N ARG A 353 2.60 27.91 2.98
CA ARG A 353 2.30 27.91 1.55
C ARG A 353 1.40 26.75 1.14
N LEU A 354 1.69 25.55 1.66
CA LEU A 354 0.83 24.39 1.45
C LEU A 354 -0.56 24.66 2.01
N TYR A 355 -0.69 25.09 3.27
CA TYR A 355 -1.98 25.29 3.92
C TYR A 355 -2.81 26.40 3.31
N LYS A 356 -2.18 27.43 2.73
CA LYS A 356 -2.90 28.44 1.95
C LYS A 356 -3.54 27.85 0.69
N ARG A 357 -2.91 26.85 0.08
CA ARG A 357 -3.38 26.22 -1.15
C ARG A 357 -4.32 25.05 -0.88
N THR A 358 -3.99 24.22 0.10
CA THR A 358 -4.73 23.05 0.55
C THR A 358 -4.90 23.14 2.08
N PRO A 359 -5.93 23.85 2.58
CA PRO A 359 -6.07 24.14 4.01
C PRO A 359 -6.43 22.92 4.87
N GLY A 360 -7.11 21.93 4.26
CA GLY A 360 -7.80 20.87 4.98
C GLY A 360 -9.05 21.38 5.72
N THR A 361 -9.88 20.47 6.20
CA THR A 361 -11.11 20.82 6.93
C THR A 361 -11.52 19.70 7.88
N THR A 362 -12.16 20.06 8.99
CA THR A 362 -12.92 19.19 9.89
C THR A 362 -14.43 19.21 9.56
N SER A 363 -14.86 20.17 8.72
CA SER A 363 -16.24 20.36 8.26
C SER A 363 -16.29 20.43 6.72
N PRO A 364 -16.37 19.29 6.04
CA PRO A 364 -16.23 19.22 4.58
C PRO A 364 -17.47 19.67 3.78
N ASN A 365 -18.63 19.73 4.44
CA ASN A 365 -19.89 20.10 3.78
C ASN A 365 -20.00 21.62 3.68
N THR A 366 -20.39 22.11 2.51
CA THR A 366 -20.50 23.55 2.22
C THR A 366 -21.61 24.25 3.02
N ASP A 367 -22.55 23.51 3.61
CA ASP A 367 -23.59 24.03 4.50
C ASP A 367 -23.17 24.07 5.98
N GLY A 368 -21.94 23.67 6.30
CA GLY A 368 -21.38 23.65 7.65
C GLY A 368 -21.92 22.54 8.54
N LYS A 369 -22.76 21.63 8.03
CA LYS A 369 -23.30 20.51 8.80
C LYS A 369 -22.38 19.30 8.74
N LEU A 370 -22.52 18.44 9.74
CA LEU A 370 -21.90 17.12 9.76
C LEU A 370 -23.00 16.07 9.73
N TYR A 371 -22.83 15.06 8.88
CA TYR A 371 -23.80 13.99 8.69
C TYR A 371 -23.32 12.71 9.38
N ASP A 372 -24.27 11.85 9.77
CA ASP A 372 -24.02 10.56 10.42
C ASP A 372 -23.18 10.68 11.72
N GLN A 373 -23.70 11.46 12.68
CA GLN A 373 -23.00 11.80 13.91
C GLN A 373 -23.15 10.78 15.05
N GLY A 374 -23.92 9.69 14.89
CA GLY A 374 -24.15 8.76 16.00
C GLY A 374 -22.85 8.17 16.58
N ALA A 375 -21.91 7.77 15.71
CA ALA A 375 -20.61 7.27 16.18
C ALA A 375 -19.77 8.37 16.84
N TRP A 376 -19.88 9.61 16.35
CA TRP A 376 -19.25 10.77 16.97
C TRP A 376 -19.78 10.97 18.38
N ASP A 377 -21.09 11.07 18.56
CA ASP A 377 -21.74 11.36 19.84
C ASP A 377 -21.36 10.34 20.93
N VAL A 378 -21.34 9.05 20.58
CA VAL A 378 -20.95 7.98 21.50
C VAL A 378 -19.47 8.06 21.86
N LEU A 379 -18.59 8.23 20.86
CA LEU A 379 -17.15 8.20 21.07
C LEU A 379 -16.62 9.47 21.75
N SER A 380 -17.13 10.65 21.40
CA SER A 380 -16.75 11.93 22.02
C SER A 380 -17.10 11.93 23.50
N THR A 381 -18.33 11.53 23.85
CA THR A 381 -18.79 11.38 25.24
C THR A 381 -17.93 10.38 26.01
N TRP A 382 -17.62 9.23 25.40
CA TRP A 382 -16.76 8.23 26.03
C TRP A 382 -15.33 8.73 26.25
N LEU A 383 -14.75 9.45 25.29
CA LEU A 383 -13.42 10.03 25.40
C LEU A 383 -13.36 11.17 26.43
N ASP A 384 -14.36 12.05 26.46
CA ASP A 384 -14.52 13.09 27.50
C ASP A 384 -14.53 12.49 28.91
N GLY A 385 -15.33 11.44 29.13
CA GLY A 385 -15.38 10.71 30.40
C GLY A 385 -14.06 10.02 30.79
N ASN A 386 -13.12 9.91 29.85
CA ASN A 386 -11.77 9.40 30.06
C ASN A 386 -10.68 10.48 30.04
N GLY A 387 -11.10 11.76 30.09
CA GLY A 387 -10.22 12.91 30.24
C GLY A 387 -9.53 13.33 28.94
N PHE A 388 -10.13 13.02 27.79
CA PHE A 388 -9.77 13.66 26.53
C PHE A 388 -10.53 14.98 26.39
N SER A 389 -10.15 15.79 25.40
CA SER A 389 -10.86 17.04 25.09
C SER A 389 -10.98 17.24 23.59
N GLU A 390 -12.12 17.78 23.16
CA GLU A 390 -12.33 18.17 21.77
C GLU A 390 -11.41 19.32 21.37
N VAL A 391 -10.84 19.23 20.17
CA VAL A 391 -10.12 20.30 19.48
C VAL A 391 -10.46 20.25 18.00
N ASP A 392 -10.25 21.36 17.28
CA ASP A 392 -10.16 21.31 15.83
C ASP A 392 -8.72 20.93 15.43
N ALA A 393 -8.52 19.70 14.94
CA ALA A 393 -7.19 19.21 14.58
C ALA A 393 -6.54 19.91 13.37
N ILE A 394 -7.30 20.67 12.57
CA ILE A 394 -6.80 21.52 11.48
C ILE A 394 -6.36 22.90 12.02
N ALA A 395 -7.08 23.45 12.98
CA ALA A 395 -6.77 24.76 13.58
C ALA A 395 -5.72 24.67 14.69
N GLU A 396 -5.64 23.56 15.42
CA GLU A 396 -4.78 23.37 16.58
C GLU A 396 -3.79 22.19 16.40
N PRO A 397 -2.91 22.23 15.38
CA PRO A 397 -2.03 21.10 15.04
C PRO A 397 -1.06 20.72 16.16
N GLU A 398 -0.68 21.65 17.03
CA GLU A 398 0.25 21.39 18.15
C GLU A 398 -0.36 20.50 19.26
N LYS A 399 -1.69 20.43 19.36
CA LYS A 399 -2.36 19.60 20.37
C LYS A 399 -2.47 18.15 19.89
N LYS A 400 -1.77 17.23 20.57
CA LYS A 400 -1.73 15.79 20.26
C LYS A 400 -1.75 14.86 21.48
N ARG A 401 -2.05 15.38 22.68
CA ARG A 401 -2.09 14.61 23.92
C ARG A 401 -3.49 14.64 24.52
N LYS A 402 -4.14 13.48 24.63
CA LYS A 402 -5.52 13.31 25.12
C LYS A 402 -6.51 14.29 24.49
N ILE A 403 -6.55 14.29 23.16
CA ILE A 403 -7.50 15.11 22.38
C ILE A 403 -8.26 14.25 21.39
N TYR A 404 -9.45 14.69 21.00
CA TYR A 404 -10.17 14.19 19.84
C TYR A 404 -10.69 15.33 18.96
N SER A 405 -11.02 15.00 17.71
CA SER A 405 -11.47 15.94 16.69
C SER A 405 -12.35 15.20 15.70
N HIS A 406 -13.25 15.91 15.03
CA HIS A 406 -13.78 15.42 13.75
C HIS A 406 -12.61 15.13 12.80
N PRO A 407 -12.73 14.17 11.87
CA PRO A 407 -11.63 13.78 11.01
C PRO A 407 -11.06 14.98 10.22
N PRO A 408 -9.78 15.34 10.42
CA PRO A 408 -9.14 16.36 9.60
C PRO A 408 -8.89 15.77 8.21
N ILE A 409 -9.53 16.29 7.17
CA ILE A 409 -9.48 15.71 5.81
C ILE A 409 -9.15 16.75 4.73
N MET A 410 -8.55 16.27 3.65
CA MET A 410 -8.20 17.02 2.45
C MET A 410 -9.39 17.06 1.47
N VAL A 411 -10.45 17.75 1.87
CA VAL A 411 -11.66 17.95 1.08
C VAL A 411 -11.91 19.44 0.90
N SER A 412 -12.37 19.82 -0.29
CA SER A 412 -12.78 21.19 -0.60
C SER A 412 -13.97 21.18 -1.54
N ASN A 413 -14.98 22.01 -1.25
CA ASN A 413 -16.23 22.09 -2.02
C ASN A 413 -16.91 20.72 -2.23
N GLY A 414 -16.90 19.88 -1.20
CA GLY A 414 -17.49 18.53 -1.23
C GLY A 414 -16.75 17.50 -2.09
N LEU A 415 -15.56 17.82 -2.60
CA LEU A 415 -14.74 16.94 -3.45
C LEU A 415 -13.36 16.71 -2.83
N ARG A 416 -12.71 15.62 -3.20
CA ARG A 416 -11.29 15.39 -2.89
C ARG A 416 -10.45 16.56 -3.40
N ALA A 417 -9.67 17.15 -2.50
CA ALA A 417 -8.68 18.17 -2.82
C ALA A 417 -7.28 17.53 -2.98
N GLY A 418 -6.21 18.33 -2.92
CA GLY A 418 -4.83 17.86 -2.97
C GLY A 418 -4.16 18.09 -4.31
N PRO A 419 -2.94 17.55 -4.52
CA PRO A 419 -2.04 18.00 -5.59
C PRO A 419 -2.62 17.98 -7.01
N VAL A 420 -3.46 16.99 -7.35
CA VAL A 420 -4.09 16.92 -8.68
C VAL A 420 -5.09 18.05 -8.91
N ARG A 421 -5.80 18.48 -7.87
CA ARG A 421 -6.81 19.55 -7.97
C ARG A 421 -6.21 20.93 -7.71
N ASP A 422 -5.25 21.02 -6.79
CA ASP A 422 -4.77 22.29 -6.24
C ASP A 422 -3.45 22.78 -6.86
N TYR A 423 -2.62 21.87 -7.40
CA TYR A 423 -1.29 22.20 -7.97
C TYR A 423 -1.24 21.97 -9.49
N LEU A 424 -1.75 20.84 -9.99
CA LEU A 424 -1.64 20.47 -11.41
C LEU A 424 -2.19 21.53 -12.39
N PRO A 425 -3.37 22.15 -12.18
CA PRO A 425 -3.87 23.15 -13.13
C PRO A 425 -2.96 24.38 -13.23
N LEU A 426 -2.28 24.74 -12.14
CA LEU A 426 -1.32 25.85 -12.10
C LEU A 426 -0.04 25.48 -12.85
N ALA A 427 0.45 24.25 -12.67
CA ALA A 427 1.59 23.74 -13.44
C ALA A 427 1.30 23.71 -14.94
N GLN A 428 0.13 23.21 -15.35
CA GLN A 428 -0.29 23.13 -16.76
C GLN A 428 -0.48 24.49 -17.42
N ALA A 429 -0.74 25.55 -16.64
CA ALA A 429 -0.80 26.91 -17.15
C ALA A 429 0.59 27.49 -17.49
N LEU A 430 1.68 26.87 -17.05
CA LEU A 430 3.04 27.32 -17.31
C LEU A 430 3.53 26.81 -18.69
N PRO A 431 4.13 27.68 -19.53
CA PRO A 431 4.35 27.38 -20.96
C PRO A 431 5.40 26.30 -21.25
N LYS A 432 6.21 25.91 -20.25
CA LYS A 432 7.29 24.91 -20.40
C LYS A 432 7.11 23.70 -19.47
N PHE A 433 5.90 23.49 -18.99
CA PHE A 433 5.54 22.29 -18.24
C PHE A 433 4.93 21.25 -19.18
N SER A 434 5.38 20.00 -19.05
CA SER A 434 4.84 18.84 -19.76
C SER A 434 4.45 17.76 -18.74
N LEU A 435 3.28 17.15 -18.93
CA LEU A 435 2.86 15.95 -18.22
C LEU A 435 2.82 14.77 -19.18
N GLN A 436 3.40 13.64 -18.79
CA GLN A 436 3.36 12.40 -19.56
C GLN A 436 2.87 11.26 -18.66
N LEU A 437 1.64 10.82 -18.92
CA LEU A 437 0.96 9.70 -18.25
C LEU A 437 1.35 8.35 -18.87
N ASN A 438 0.95 7.25 -18.24
CA ASN A 438 1.19 5.87 -18.71
C ASN A 438 2.68 5.59 -19.00
N SER A 439 3.58 6.22 -18.24
CA SER A 439 5.01 6.20 -18.48
C SER A 439 5.77 5.85 -17.20
N LYS A 440 6.09 4.57 -17.04
CA LYS A 440 6.77 4.05 -15.85
C LYS A 440 8.26 4.35 -15.91
N LEU A 441 8.75 5.20 -15.01
CA LEU A 441 10.18 5.41 -14.81
C LEU A 441 10.86 4.10 -14.37
N LEU A 442 11.82 3.63 -15.16
CA LEU A 442 12.55 2.39 -14.90
C LEU A 442 13.86 2.64 -14.17
N ARG A 443 14.64 3.61 -14.65
CA ARG A 443 15.94 4.02 -14.10
C ARG A 443 16.31 5.43 -14.55
N VAL A 444 17.33 6.00 -13.91
CA VAL A 444 18.06 7.13 -14.47
C VAL A 444 19.20 6.63 -15.36
N VAL A 445 19.47 7.35 -16.45
CA VAL A 445 20.60 7.09 -17.35
C VAL A 445 21.74 8.00 -16.91
N ARG A 446 22.94 7.45 -16.70
CA ARG A 446 24.06 8.19 -16.13
C ARG A 446 25.41 7.79 -16.71
N ASN A 447 26.36 8.72 -16.62
CA ASN A 447 27.78 8.51 -16.84
C ASN A 447 28.54 8.91 -15.56
N GLY A 448 29.08 7.93 -14.83
CA GLY A 448 29.62 8.15 -13.49
C GLY A 448 28.57 8.78 -12.55
N SER A 449 28.90 9.95 -11.99
CA SER A 449 28.06 10.74 -11.08
C SER A 449 27.00 11.59 -11.78
N SER A 450 27.12 11.83 -13.09
CA SER A 450 26.25 12.74 -13.84
C SER A 450 25.09 11.97 -14.47
N ILE A 451 23.88 12.36 -14.12
CA ILE A 451 22.66 11.90 -14.79
C ILE A 451 22.53 12.64 -16.12
N THR A 452 22.25 11.90 -17.19
CA THR A 452 22.06 12.44 -18.55
C THR A 452 20.61 12.39 -18.99
N GLY A 453 19.77 11.62 -18.31
CA GLY A 453 18.36 11.43 -18.66
C GLY A 453 17.69 10.36 -17.82
N VAL A 454 16.53 9.91 -18.28
CA VAL A 454 15.77 8.81 -17.68
C VAL A 454 15.35 7.81 -18.75
N GLU A 455 15.19 6.55 -18.35
CA GLU A 455 14.58 5.52 -19.20
C GLU A 455 13.18 5.18 -18.64
N VAL A 456 12.17 5.29 -19.49
CA VAL A 456 10.78 5.00 -19.15
C VAL A 456 10.25 3.84 -19.98
N SER A 457 9.30 3.09 -19.44
CA SER A 457 8.45 2.15 -20.19
C SER A 457 7.13 2.84 -20.53
N THR A 458 6.74 2.78 -21.79
CA THR A 458 5.47 3.33 -22.33
C THR A 458 4.51 2.22 -22.76
N GLY A 459 4.79 0.97 -22.39
CA GLY A 459 4.11 -0.24 -22.82
C GLY A 459 4.95 -1.49 -22.55
N ALA A 460 4.38 -2.69 -22.75
CA ALA A 460 4.97 -3.96 -22.34
C ALA A 460 6.38 -4.23 -22.90
N ALA A 461 6.68 -3.77 -24.13
CA ALA A 461 7.98 -3.95 -24.78
C ALA A 461 8.56 -2.64 -25.38
N THR A 462 8.01 -1.49 -24.98
CA THR A 462 8.43 -0.18 -25.51
C THR A 462 9.08 0.65 -24.42
N ARG A 463 10.30 1.13 -24.71
CA ARG A 463 11.04 2.03 -23.84
C ARG A 463 11.46 3.30 -24.56
N GLN A 464 11.62 4.36 -23.79
CA GLN A 464 12.09 5.65 -24.28
C GLN A 464 13.11 6.23 -23.31
N ILE A 465 14.24 6.69 -23.84
CA ILE A 465 15.20 7.52 -23.11
C ILE A 465 14.85 8.98 -23.34
N ILE A 466 14.67 9.74 -22.26
CA ILE A 466 14.40 11.18 -22.29
C ILE A 466 15.60 11.88 -21.66
N ASN A 467 16.31 12.68 -22.46
CA ASN A 467 17.54 13.32 -22.02
C ASN A 467 17.28 14.65 -21.30
N LEU A 468 18.20 15.01 -20.41
CA LEU A 468 18.25 16.33 -19.79
C LEU A 468 18.88 17.36 -20.73
N ASN A 469 18.55 18.62 -20.52
CA ASN A 469 19.37 19.73 -20.98
C ASN A 469 20.73 19.76 -20.26
N THR A 470 21.69 20.52 -20.80
CA THR A 470 22.94 20.79 -20.09
C THR A 470 22.63 21.42 -18.73
N ASN A 471 23.24 20.90 -17.66
CA ASN A 471 22.98 21.26 -16.26
C ASN A 471 21.58 20.90 -15.73
N GLY A 472 20.79 20.12 -16.47
CA GLY A 472 19.51 19.64 -15.99
C GLY A 472 19.64 18.65 -14.83
N ALA A 473 18.52 18.34 -14.18
CA ALA A 473 18.48 17.41 -13.05
C ALA A 473 17.26 16.49 -13.07
N VAL A 474 17.40 15.32 -12.44
CA VAL A 474 16.28 14.40 -12.21
C VAL A 474 15.86 14.47 -10.75
N ILE A 475 14.55 14.52 -10.51
CA ILE A 475 13.95 14.40 -9.18
C ILE A 475 13.13 13.12 -9.14
N LEU A 476 13.50 12.19 -8.27
CA LEU A 476 12.70 11.00 -7.99
C LEU A 476 11.65 11.33 -6.94
N ALA A 477 10.38 11.23 -7.31
CA ALA A 477 9.22 11.41 -6.44
C ALA A 477 8.27 10.22 -6.56
N SER A 478 8.83 9.02 -6.73
CA SER A 478 8.10 7.79 -7.06
C SER A 478 7.51 7.10 -5.81
N GLY A 479 7.83 7.58 -4.61
CA GLY A 479 7.31 7.09 -3.34
C GLY A 479 8.23 6.07 -2.65
N ALA A 480 8.04 5.88 -1.35
CA ALA A 480 8.92 5.08 -0.49
C ALA A 480 9.10 3.62 -0.94
N LEU A 481 8.14 3.05 -1.67
CA LEU A 481 8.22 1.69 -2.18
C LEU A 481 8.76 1.60 -3.61
N SER A 482 8.78 2.68 -4.40
CA SER A 482 9.22 2.63 -5.80
C SER A 482 10.51 3.39 -6.09
N THR A 483 10.81 4.46 -5.34
CA THR A 483 12.08 5.19 -5.46
C THR A 483 13.29 4.28 -5.26
N PRO A 484 13.33 3.38 -4.25
CA PRO A 484 14.41 2.40 -4.11
C PRO A 484 14.63 1.54 -5.35
N ARG A 485 13.56 1.06 -6.00
CA ARG A 485 13.66 0.31 -7.26
C ARG A 485 14.32 1.11 -8.37
N VAL A 486 13.94 2.38 -8.54
CA VAL A 486 14.55 3.24 -9.57
C VAL A 486 16.05 3.41 -9.28
N LEU A 487 16.45 3.56 -8.03
CA LEU A 487 17.86 3.65 -7.62
C LEU A 487 18.61 2.34 -7.87
N PHE A 488 18.06 1.18 -7.47
CA PHE A 488 18.66 -0.13 -7.73
C PHE A 488 18.87 -0.36 -9.23
N ASN A 489 17.85 -0.08 -10.04
CA ASN A 489 17.90 -0.15 -11.51
C ASN A 489 18.90 0.84 -12.14
N SER A 490 19.39 1.80 -11.37
CA SER A 490 20.39 2.79 -11.78
C SER A 490 21.79 2.47 -11.25
N GLY A 491 21.98 1.31 -10.62
CA GLY A 491 23.23 0.91 -9.98
C GLY A 491 23.57 1.78 -8.75
N ILE A 492 22.55 2.16 -7.98
CA ILE A 492 22.66 2.93 -6.73
C ILE A 492 21.91 2.18 -5.62
N GLY A 493 22.61 1.76 -4.57
CA GLY A 493 22.04 0.99 -3.47
C GLY A 493 22.97 -0.13 -2.99
N PRO A 494 22.50 -1.02 -2.10
CA PRO A 494 23.31 -2.14 -1.64
C PRO A 494 23.69 -3.06 -2.80
N THR A 495 24.96 -3.48 -2.86
CA THR A 495 25.49 -4.33 -3.95
C THR A 495 24.63 -5.56 -4.24
N ALA A 496 24.08 -6.21 -3.21
CA ALA A 496 23.21 -7.37 -3.37
C ALA A 496 21.93 -7.05 -4.17
N GLN A 497 21.30 -5.90 -3.93
CA GLN A 497 20.10 -5.50 -4.66
C GLN A 497 20.41 -5.16 -6.13
N ILE A 498 21.57 -4.52 -6.38
CA ILE A 498 22.03 -4.24 -7.75
C ILE A 498 22.35 -5.55 -8.50
N GLN A 499 22.93 -6.54 -7.82
CA GLN A 499 23.15 -7.87 -8.38
C GLN A 499 21.84 -8.59 -8.70
N THR A 500 20.80 -8.45 -7.86
CA THR A 500 19.46 -8.98 -8.16
C THR A 500 18.90 -8.38 -9.46
N VAL A 501 19.10 -7.07 -9.68
CA VAL A 501 18.71 -6.43 -10.96
C VAL A 501 19.54 -6.99 -12.12
N SER A 502 20.86 -7.13 -11.96
CA SER A 502 21.77 -7.63 -12.99
C SER A 502 21.44 -9.05 -13.44
N ASN A 503 20.95 -9.87 -12.53
CA ASN A 503 20.60 -11.27 -12.77
C ASN A 503 19.09 -11.45 -13.05
N GLY A 504 18.32 -10.36 -13.05
CA GLY A 504 16.87 -10.37 -13.16
C GLY A 504 16.36 -10.47 -14.59
N SER A 505 15.05 -10.65 -14.73
CA SER A 505 14.36 -10.78 -16.03
C SER A 505 13.93 -9.45 -16.65
N THR A 506 14.15 -8.34 -15.93
CA THR A 506 13.68 -7.00 -16.35
C THR A 506 14.45 -6.40 -17.51
N GLN A 507 15.58 -6.99 -17.94
CA GLN A 507 16.44 -6.46 -19.01
C GLN A 507 16.81 -4.99 -18.79
N ILE A 508 17.06 -4.59 -17.55
CA ILE A 508 17.55 -3.25 -17.22
C ILE A 508 19.04 -3.16 -17.56
N THR A 509 19.43 -2.12 -18.31
CA THR A 509 20.84 -1.84 -18.57
C THR A 509 21.46 -1.12 -17.38
N LEU A 510 22.21 -1.84 -16.56
CA LEU A 510 22.98 -1.26 -15.45
C LEU A 510 24.26 -0.56 -15.94
N PRO A 511 24.73 0.47 -15.21
CA PRO A 511 26.09 0.98 -15.34
C PRO A 511 27.13 -0.12 -15.05
N ALA A 512 28.37 0.08 -15.51
CA ALA A 512 29.48 -0.81 -15.18
C ALA A 512 29.62 -0.94 -13.66
N SER A 513 30.00 -2.13 -13.18
CA SER A 513 30.09 -2.40 -11.73
C SER A 513 31.07 -1.48 -10.99
N ALA A 514 32.09 -0.99 -11.68
CA ALA A 514 33.02 0.01 -11.15
C ALA A 514 32.36 1.37 -10.87
N ASP A 515 31.23 1.67 -11.50
CA ASP A 515 30.46 2.90 -11.33
C ASP A 515 29.26 2.72 -10.37
N TRP A 516 29.08 1.55 -9.76
CA TRP A 516 28.00 1.35 -8.78
C TRP A 516 28.23 2.22 -7.54
N ILE A 517 27.16 2.86 -7.06
CA ILE A 517 27.20 3.71 -5.87
C ILE A 517 26.56 2.95 -4.72
N ASN A 518 27.37 2.54 -3.74
CA ASN A 518 26.89 1.81 -2.57
C ASN A 518 26.30 2.77 -1.54
N LEU A 519 24.97 2.74 -1.40
CA LEU A 519 24.19 3.52 -0.42
C LEU A 519 23.18 2.60 0.27
N PRO A 520 22.71 2.92 1.49
CA PRO A 520 21.75 2.11 2.23
C PRO A 520 20.31 2.27 1.70
N VAL A 521 20.13 2.24 0.38
CA VAL A 521 18.81 2.34 -0.26
C VAL A 521 17.96 1.13 0.13
N GLY A 522 16.74 1.39 0.58
CA GLY A 522 15.80 0.38 1.07
C GLY A 522 15.88 0.13 2.58
N GLU A 523 16.96 0.52 3.25
CA GLU A 523 17.08 0.41 4.70
C GLU A 523 16.19 1.44 5.42
N HIS A 524 16.01 1.26 6.73
CA HIS A 524 15.22 2.17 7.60
C HIS A 524 13.76 2.34 7.15
N LEU A 525 13.16 1.31 6.54
CA LEU A 525 11.74 1.31 6.21
C LEU A 525 10.94 1.42 7.52
N GLN A 526 10.05 2.40 7.63
CA GLN A 526 9.08 2.49 8.73
C GLN A 526 7.66 2.61 8.19
N ASP A 527 6.69 2.08 8.93
CA ASP A 527 5.26 2.24 8.70
C ASP A 527 4.49 2.19 10.02
N HIS A 528 3.29 2.74 10.06
CA HIS A 528 2.40 2.66 11.21
C HIS A 528 1.80 1.25 11.32
N PRO A 529 2.07 0.45 12.37
CA PRO A 529 1.26 -0.73 12.65
C PRO A 529 -0.13 -0.27 13.12
N ILE A 530 -1.18 -0.81 12.49
CA ILE A 530 -2.57 -0.54 12.85
C ILE A 530 -3.17 -1.76 13.53
N PHE A 531 -3.74 -1.53 14.72
CA PHE A 531 -4.48 -2.50 15.51
C PHE A 531 -5.96 -2.16 15.49
N THR A 532 -6.83 -3.16 15.40
CA THR A 532 -8.29 -2.95 15.38
C THR A 532 -8.89 -3.30 16.72
N VAL A 533 -9.59 -2.35 17.34
CA VAL A 533 -10.38 -2.57 18.55
C VAL A 533 -11.85 -2.34 18.23
N THR A 534 -12.70 -3.29 18.60
CA THR A 534 -14.16 -3.21 18.43
C THR A 534 -14.82 -3.14 19.80
N LEU A 535 -15.72 -2.19 19.99
CA LEU A 535 -16.44 -1.95 21.23
C LEU A 535 -17.94 -1.94 20.95
N GLN A 536 -18.75 -2.38 21.91
CA GLN A 536 -20.21 -2.29 21.83
C GLN A 536 -20.72 -1.09 22.60
N THR A 537 -21.72 -0.42 22.03
CA THR A 537 -22.40 0.70 22.67
C THR A 537 -23.45 0.17 23.66
N LYS A 538 -23.65 0.88 24.77
CA LYS A 538 -24.77 0.61 25.70
C LYS A 538 -26.06 1.31 25.28
N GLU A 539 -25.94 2.30 24.42
CA GLU A 539 -27.05 3.05 23.82
C GLU A 539 -27.19 2.67 22.34
N SER A 540 -28.39 2.81 21.79
CA SER A 540 -28.63 2.45 20.39
C SER A 540 -27.87 3.37 19.43
N LEU A 541 -27.10 2.78 18.54
CA LEU A 541 -26.36 3.44 17.46
C LEU A 541 -26.75 2.80 16.13
N THR A 542 -27.22 3.62 15.18
CA THR A 542 -27.47 3.16 13.80
C THR A 542 -26.22 3.39 12.96
N SER A 543 -25.75 2.35 12.28
CA SER A 543 -24.66 2.46 11.30
C SER A 543 -25.22 2.74 9.91
N LEU A 544 -24.51 3.54 9.12
CA LEU A 544 -24.78 3.64 7.68
C LEU A 544 -24.45 2.32 6.97
N ALA A 545 -25.24 2.00 5.95
CA ALA A 545 -24.97 0.87 5.08
C ALA A 545 -23.86 1.25 4.09
N SER A 546 -23.04 0.28 3.67
CA SER A 546 -22.00 0.55 2.66
C SER A 546 -22.58 1.02 1.32
N THR A 547 -23.81 0.60 1.01
CA THR A 547 -24.56 1.01 -0.18
C THR A 547 -24.88 2.49 -0.19
N ASP A 548 -24.97 3.15 0.97
CA ASP A 548 -25.19 4.61 1.03
C ASP A 548 -24.01 5.39 0.42
N PHE A 549 -22.84 4.74 0.26
CA PHE A 549 -21.66 5.30 -0.38
C PHE A 549 -21.43 4.75 -1.79
N THR A 550 -21.61 3.43 -1.99
CA THR A 550 -21.27 2.77 -3.25
C THR A 550 -22.41 2.76 -4.27
N ALA A 551 -23.65 2.85 -3.82
CA ALA A 551 -24.87 2.87 -4.64
C ALA A 551 -25.91 3.82 -4.01
N PRO A 552 -25.59 5.13 -3.92
CA PRO A 552 -26.39 6.09 -3.17
C PRO A 552 -27.78 6.28 -3.78
N ASP A 553 -28.75 6.59 -2.92
CA ASP A 553 -30.08 7.01 -3.35
C ASP A 553 -30.09 8.43 -3.93
N GLN A 554 -31.21 8.83 -4.54
CA GLN A 554 -31.34 10.16 -5.15
C GLN A 554 -31.16 11.29 -4.13
N THR A 555 -31.55 11.08 -2.87
CA THR A 555 -31.38 12.07 -1.79
C THR A 555 -29.91 12.40 -1.57
N ASN A 556 -29.07 11.38 -1.44
CA ASN A 556 -27.63 11.56 -1.24
C ASN A 556 -26.95 12.14 -2.48
N ILE A 557 -27.41 11.77 -3.69
CA ILE A 557 -26.93 12.35 -4.95
C ILE A 557 -27.25 13.86 -5.02
N ASP A 558 -28.48 14.26 -4.68
CA ASP A 558 -28.92 15.66 -4.71
C ASP A 558 -28.18 16.53 -3.67
N LEU A 559 -27.84 15.95 -2.51
CA LEU A 559 -27.00 16.62 -1.50
C LEU A 559 -25.56 16.78 -2.00
N PHE A 560 -24.99 15.73 -2.59
CA PHE A 560 -23.64 15.76 -3.13
C PHE A 560 -23.48 16.79 -4.25
N ALA A 561 -24.48 16.93 -5.12
CA ALA A 561 -24.49 17.96 -6.16
C ALA A 561 -24.39 19.40 -5.62
N LYS A 562 -24.69 19.61 -4.32
CA LYS A 562 -24.57 20.89 -3.62
C LYS A 562 -23.26 21.00 -2.80
N GLY A 563 -22.40 19.97 -2.85
CA GLY A 563 -21.20 19.86 -2.02
C GLY A 563 -21.49 19.51 -0.56
N THR A 564 -22.58 18.79 -0.29
CA THR A 564 -23.06 18.44 1.05
C THR A 564 -23.43 16.96 1.17
N GLY A 565 -23.76 16.51 2.38
CA GLY A 565 -24.24 15.15 2.63
C GLY A 565 -23.13 14.12 2.83
N VAL A 566 -23.54 12.86 3.07
CA VAL A 566 -22.61 11.78 3.44
C VAL A 566 -21.55 11.47 2.39
N LEU A 567 -21.83 11.76 1.11
CA LEU A 567 -20.89 11.54 0.01
C LEU A 567 -19.75 12.57 -0.03
N ALA A 568 -19.98 13.77 0.51
CA ALA A 568 -19.01 14.86 0.57
C ALA A 568 -18.03 14.75 1.76
N GLN A 569 -18.15 13.70 2.59
CA GLN A 569 -17.31 13.43 3.77
C GLN A 569 -16.58 12.09 3.61
N SER A 570 -15.53 11.87 4.40
CA SER A 570 -14.91 10.53 4.49
C SER A 570 -15.79 9.55 5.30
N GLY A 571 -15.44 8.25 5.30
CA GLY A 571 -16.14 7.22 6.08
C GLY A 571 -15.77 7.19 7.58
N GLN A 572 -14.79 7.99 8.00
CA GLN A 572 -14.41 8.13 9.41
C GLN A 572 -15.36 9.12 10.12
N ARG A 573 -15.51 8.99 11.43
CA ARG A 573 -16.38 9.87 12.24
C ARG A 573 -15.67 10.59 13.35
N LEU A 574 -14.57 10.05 13.85
CA LEU A 574 -13.77 10.67 14.90
C LEU A 574 -12.31 10.26 14.76
N ASN A 575 -11.40 11.17 15.11
CA ASN A 575 -10.00 10.88 15.34
C ASN A 575 -9.60 11.32 16.76
N PHE A 576 -8.70 10.58 17.39
CA PHE A 576 -8.09 10.99 18.66
C PHE A 576 -6.58 10.83 18.64
N TRP A 577 -5.89 11.58 19.50
CA TRP A 577 -4.46 11.45 19.70
C TRP A 577 -4.10 11.45 21.19
N THR A 578 -3.12 10.63 21.53
CA THR A 578 -2.48 10.63 22.85
C THR A 578 -1.02 10.16 22.72
N SER A 579 -0.32 10.00 23.82
CA SER A 579 1.04 9.45 23.84
C SER A 579 1.28 8.59 25.08
N ILE A 580 2.28 7.71 24.99
CA ILE A 580 2.85 6.94 26.08
C ILE A 580 4.29 7.39 26.27
N ALA A 581 4.57 8.12 27.35
CA ALA A 581 5.87 8.73 27.62
C ALA A 581 6.79 7.88 28.53
N ASN A 582 6.22 6.97 29.31
CA ASN A 582 6.94 6.24 30.35
C ASN A 582 7.33 4.82 29.91
N THR A 583 7.88 4.68 28.70
CA THR A 583 8.48 3.42 28.28
C THR A 583 9.86 3.22 28.90
N THR A 584 10.29 1.98 29.06
CA THR A 584 11.59 1.63 29.65
C THR A 584 12.80 2.19 28.88
N ASP A 585 12.65 2.47 27.59
CA ASP A 585 13.68 3.08 26.75
C ASP A 585 13.69 4.62 26.76
N GLY A 586 12.77 5.25 27.50
CA GLY A 586 12.68 6.71 27.65
C GLY A 586 12.18 7.46 26.42
N VAL A 587 11.61 6.77 25.43
CA VAL A 587 11.09 7.38 24.19
C VAL A 587 9.57 7.50 24.24
N GLU A 588 9.06 8.74 24.25
CA GLU A 588 7.63 8.99 24.11
C GLU A 588 7.13 8.57 22.72
N ARG A 589 6.05 7.79 22.70
CA ARG A 589 5.40 7.31 21.48
C ARG A 589 3.97 7.80 21.39
N PHE A 590 3.62 8.35 20.23
CA PHE A 590 2.29 8.87 19.95
C PHE A 590 1.37 7.78 19.43
N ILE A 591 0.10 7.91 19.79
CA ILE A 591 -1.00 7.04 19.37
C ILE A 591 -2.01 7.89 18.63
N GLN A 592 -2.42 7.44 17.45
CA GLN A 592 -3.60 7.97 16.76
C GLN A 592 -4.72 6.92 16.78
N GLY A 593 -5.94 7.34 17.09
CA GLY A 593 -7.15 6.58 16.87
C GLY A 593 -7.92 7.11 15.66
N THR A 594 -8.45 6.23 14.83
CA THR A 594 -9.35 6.56 13.74
C THR A 594 -10.60 5.70 13.84
N CYS A 595 -11.77 6.33 13.98
CA CYS A 595 -12.97 5.65 14.43
C CYS A 595 -14.12 5.72 13.42
N ASN A 596 -14.93 4.65 13.38
CA ASN A 596 -16.21 4.61 12.68
C ASN A 596 -17.19 3.63 13.36
N SER A 597 -18.41 3.55 12.83
CA SER A 597 -19.38 2.49 13.19
C SER A 597 -19.45 1.47 12.05
N PRO A 598 -19.00 0.22 12.25
CA PRO A 598 -19.08 -0.83 11.23
C PRO A 598 -20.44 -1.52 11.13
N ALA A 599 -21.25 -1.46 12.20
CA ALA A 599 -22.53 -2.12 12.35
C ALA A 599 -23.33 -1.41 13.46
N ASN A 600 -24.64 -1.67 13.50
CA ASN A 600 -25.48 -1.14 14.58
C ASN A 600 -24.91 -1.50 15.95
N ASP A 601 -25.01 -0.55 16.87
CA ASP A 601 -24.55 -0.66 18.26
C ASP A 601 -23.05 -0.98 18.41
N THR A 602 -22.28 -0.85 17.33
CA THR A 602 -20.84 -1.17 17.30
C THR A 602 -20.04 0.06 16.92
N VAL A 603 -18.95 0.31 17.65
CA VAL A 603 -17.90 1.25 17.24
C VAL A 603 -16.58 0.52 17.07
N ARG A 604 -15.78 0.99 16.12
CA ARG A 604 -14.46 0.44 15.82
C ARG A 604 -13.43 1.53 15.85
N ILE A 605 -12.31 1.24 16.51
CA ILE A 605 -11.13 2.09 16.63
C ILE A 605 -9.98 1.40 15.91
N LYS A 606 -9.45 2.05 14.88
CA LYS A 606 -8.12 1.72 14.35
C LYS A 606 -7.08 2.51 15.15
N VAL A 607 -6.25 1.80 15.90
CA VAL A 607 -5.20 2.34 16.76
C VAL A 607 -3.86 2.25 16.03
N TYR A 608 -3.14 3.36 15.94
CA TYR A 608 -1.88 3.48 15.22
C TYR A 608 -0.79 3.78 16.25
N LEU A 609 0.31 3.05 16.23
CA LEU A 609 1.56 3.51 16.86
C LEU A 609 2.31 4.40 15.87
N THR A 610 2.62 5.64 16.25
CA THR A 610 3.04 6.70 15.30
C THR A 610 4.41 7.29 15.62
N HIS A 611 4.53 8.62 15.74
CA HIS A 611 5.77 9.31 16.08
C HIS A 611 6.37 8.76 17.37
N GLY A 612 7.71 8.69 17.44
CA GLY A 612 8.45 8.01 18.50
C GLY A 612 8.73 6.52 18.26
N LEU A 613 8.01 5.84 17.36
CA LEU A 613 8.25 4.43 17.00
C LEU A 613 9.70 4.19 16.53
N THR A 614 10.33 3.12 17.01
CA THR A 614 11.76 2.82 16.74
C THR A 614 11.99 1.56 15.90
N SER A 615 10.95 0.76 15.64
CA SER A 615 11.03 -0.38 14.72
C SER A 615 11.33 0.08 13.29
N THR A 616 12.18 -0.69 12.62
CA THR A 616 12.57 -0.48 11.24
C THR A 616 12.65 -1.81 10.51
N GLY A 617 12.31 -1.77 9.23
CA GLY A 617 12.41 -2.85 8.27
C GLY A 617 13.39 -2.50 7.15
N THR A 618 13.39 -3.36 6.13
CA THR A 618 14.22 -3.21 4.93
C THR A 618 13.39 -3.57 3.70
N LEU A 619 13.55 -2.78 2.64
CA LEU A 619 12.96 -2.98 1.33
C LEU A 619 14.04 -3.44 0.35
N GLY A 620 13.75 -4.50 -0.41
CA GLY A 620 14.57 -4.98 -1.51
C GLY A 620 13.82 -5.03 -2.83
N ILE A 621 14.43 -5.69 -3.82
CA ILE A 621 13.87 -5.93 -5.14
C ILE A 621 13.95 -7.42 -5.49
N THR A 622 12.97 -7.92 -6.22
CA THR A 622 12.95 -9.28 -6.78
C THR A 622 13.62 -9.32 -8.14
N SER A 623 13.95 -10.51 -8.63
CA SER A 623 14.50 -10.72 -9.98
C SER A 623 13.55 -10.26 -11.09
N ALA A 624 12.24 -10.25 -10.83
CA ALA A 624 11.21 -9.71 -11.71
C ALA A 624 11.06 -8.17 -11.64
N GLY A 625 11.81 -7.50 -10.77
CA GLY A 625 11.78 -6.05 -10.61
C GLY A 625 10.64 -5.50 -9.75
N ALA A 626 9.88 -6.35 -9.07
CA ALA A 626 8.96 -5.91 -8.03
C ALA A 626 9.75 -5.59 -6.76
N THR A 627 9.28 -4.66 -5.93
CA THR A 627 9.88 -4.46 -4.61
C THR A 627 9.28 -5.43 -3.59
N LYS A 628 10.06 -5.84 -2.60
CA LYS A 628 9.64 -6.76 -1.52
C LYS A 628 10.16 -6.28 -0.17
N ILE A 629 9.38 -6.43 0.89
CA ILE A 629 9.87 -6.21 2.26
C ILE A 629 10.71 -7.43 2.63
N THR A 630 12.01 -7.22 2.87
CA THR A 630 12.95 -8.29 3.26
C THR A 630 13.11 -8.38 4.77
N LYS A 631 12.67 -7.35 5.49
CA LYS A 631 12.55 -7.32 6.96
C LYS A 631 11.34 -6.47 7.31
N GLU A 632 10.39 -7.05 8.03
CA GLU A 632 9.17 -6.34 8.48
C GLU A 632 9.50 -5.15 9.40
N PRO A 633 8.79 -4.01 9.29
CA PRO A 633 9.08 -2.82 10.09
C PRO A 633 8.30 -2.74 11.41
N TYR A 634 7.53 -3.76 11.79
CA TYR A 634 6.55 -3.65 12.87
C TYR A 634 6.99 -4.35 14.16
N LEU A 635 6.88 -3.63 15.29
CA LEU A 635 7.06 -4.16 16.64
C LEU A 635 8.36 -4.98 16.82
N ASN A 636 9.46 -4.55 16.21
CA ASN A 636 10.77 -5.19 16.35
C ASN A 636 11.51 -4.76 17.63
N THR A 637 11.07 -3.68 18.28
CA THR A 637 11.72 -3.16 19.49
C THR A 637 10.84 -3.37 20.72
N ALA A 638 11.49 -3.55 21.88
CA ALA A 638 10.78 -3.74 23.15
C ALA A 638 9.95 -2.51 23.55
N GLY A 639 10.48 -1.30 23.34
CA GLY A 639 9.78 -0.05 23.67
C GLY A 639 8.53 0.18 22.83
N ASP A 640 8.52 -0.23 21.55
CA ASP A 640 7.31 -0.14 20.72
C ASP A 640 6.22 -1.08 21.22
N LYS A 641 6.58 -2.33 21.55
CA LYS A 641 5.65 -3.31 22.15
C LYS A 641 5.11 -2.84 23.49
N GLU A 642 5.98 -2.31 24.34
CA GLU A 642 5.61 -1.78 25.65
C GLU A 642 4.59 -0.64 25.53
N ALA A 643 4.85 0.34 24.65
CA ALA A 643 3.94 1.47 24.46
C ALA A 643 2.56 1.04 23.97
N ILE A 644 2.48 0.16 22.97
CA ILE A 644 1.18 -0.25 22.45
C ILE A 644 0.43 -1.13 23.46
N LEU A 645 1.10 -2.04 24.18
CA LEU A 645 0.47 -2.83 25.26
C LEU A 645 -0.06 -1.92 26.37
N ALA A 646 0.72 -0.90 26.77
CA ALA A 646 0.30 0.07 27.77
C ALA A 646 -0.95 0.84 27.32
N PHE A 647 -1.00 1.28 26.06
CA PHE A 647 -2.19 1.97 25.53
C PHE A 647 -3.41 1.03 25.43
N MET A 648 -3.24 -0.20 24.95
CA MET A 648 -4.34 -1.17 24.90
C MET A 648 -4.90 -1.50 26.29
N THR A 649 -4.02 -1.60 27.29
CA THR A 649 -4.42 -1.76 28.71
C THR A 649 -5.24 -0.55 29.19
N GLN A 650 -4.82 0.67 28.84
CA GLN A 650 -5.59 1.88 29.17
C GLN A 650 -6.96 1.85 28.49
N LEU A 651 -7.04 1.50 27.21
CA LEU A 651 -8.28 1.44 26.45
C LEU A 651 -9.26 0.41 27.03
N ILE A 652 -8.78 -0.80 27.40
CA ILE A 652 -9.59 -1.80 28.11
C ILE A 652 -10.10 -1.24 29.44
N SER A 653 -9.25 -0.53 30.19
CA SER A 653 -9.64 0.07 31.47
C SER A 653 -10.73 1.13 31.31
N TYR A 654 -10.71 1.91 30.23
CA TYR A 654 -11.73 2.90 29.91
C TYR A 654 -13.07 2.23 29.63
N ALA A 655 -13.08 1.13 28.88
CA ALA A 655 -14.30 0.37 28.56
C ALA A 655 -14.84 -0.43 29.76
N SER A 656 -13.99 -0.73 30.74
CA SER A 656 -14.34 -1.56 31.91
C SER A 656 -14.89 -0.75 33.10
N LYS A 657 -14.89 0.59 33.04
CA LYS A 657 -15.48 1.40 34.12
C LYS A 657 -16.98 1.13 34.25
N SER A 658 -17.50 1.18 35.48
CA SER A 658 -18.93 0.95 35.75
C SER A 658 -19.84 1.94 35.02
N ASP A 659 -19.38 3.18 34.86
CA ASP A 659 -20.04 4.28 34.17
C ASP A 659 -19.67 4.41 32.68
N SER A 660 -18.86 3.49 32.13
CA SER A 660 -18.49 3.51 30.71
C SER A 660 -19.74 3.34 29.82
N THR A 661 -19.86 4.15 28.76
CA THR A 661 -20.89 4.04 27.72
C THR A 661 -20.59 2.97 26.67
N LEU A 662 -19.34 2.50 26.62
CA LEU A 662 -18.86 1.44 25.74
C LEU A 662 -18.43 0.21 26.55
N THR A 663 -18.57 -0.98 25.96
CA THR A 663 -18.08 -2.24 26.53
C THR A 663 -17.15 -2.96 25.57
N ILE A 664 -16.26 -3.77 26.14
CA ILE A 664 -15.38 -4.69 25.41
C ILE A 664 -15.62 -6.11 25.95
N ALA A 665 -15.35 -7.14 25.14
CA ALA A 665 -15.53 -8.52 25.57
C ALA A 665 -14.69 -8.81 26.83
N SER A 666 -15.26 -9.50 27.81
CA SER A 666 -14.69 -9.66 29.16
C SER A 666 -13.37 -10.43 29.20
N ASN A 667 -13.08 -11.25 28.20
CA ASN A 667 -11.84 -12.02 28.06
C ASN A 667 -10.75 -11.29 27.24
N THR A 668 -11.00 -10.05 26.82
CA THR A 668 -10.05 -9.27 26.02
C THR A 668 -8.83 -8.86 26.85
N THR A 669 -7.63 -9.17 26.36
CA THR A 669 -6.36 -8.69 26.94
C THR A 669 -5.63 -7.76 25.97
N ALA A 670 -4.68 -6.98 26.46
CA ALA A 670 -3.86 -6.11 25.62
C ALA A 670 -3.08 -6.93 24.57
N GLU A 671 -2.57 -8.10 24.96
CA GLU A 671 -1.88 -9.03 24.07
C GLU A 671 -2.82 -9.52 22.96
N SER A 672 -4.07 -9.86 23.30
CA SER A 672 -5.06 -10.29 22.29
C SER A 672 -5.39 -9.18 21.28
N LEU A 673 -5.36 -7.90 21.70
CA LEU A 673 -5.64 -6.76 20.81
C LEU A 673 -4.47 -6.41 19.89
N ILE A 674 -3.25 -6.86 20.21
CA ILE A 674 -2.05 -6.59 19.39
C ILE A 674 -1.52 -7.82 18.65
N ALA A 675 -2.17 -8.98 18.83
CA ALA A 675 -1.79 -10.24 18.20
C ALA A 675 -1.81 -10.14 16.67
N GLU A 676 -2.75 -9.35 16.14
CA GLU A 676 -2.84 -9.04 14.72
C GLU A 676 -2.71 -7.53 14.49
N TYR A 677 -1.97 -7.17 13.44
CA TYR A 677 -1.84 -5.81 12.96
C TYR A 677 -1.77 -5.79 11.44
N VAL A 678 -2.11 -4.64 10.87
CA VAL A 678 -1.99 -4.40 9.43
C VAL A 678 -1.10 -3.19 9.17
N THR A 679 -0.54 -3.14 7.95
CA THR A 679 0.16 -1.96 7.44
C THR A 679 -0.72 -0.71 7.52
N GLY A 680 -0.10 0.42 7.83
CA GLY A 680 -0.71 1.74 7.70
C GLY A 680 -0.65 2.29 6.28
N SER A 681 0.10 1.65 5.39
CA SER A 681 0.44 2.15 4.06
C SER A 681 1.04 3.56 4.10
N HIS A 682 1.77 3.85 5.17
CA HIS A 682 2.42 5.12 5.49
C HIS A 682 3.95 5.00 5.45
N PHE A 683 4.46 4.25 4.47
CA PHE A 683 5.88 3.94 4.37
C PHE A 683 6.78 5.17 4.21
N VAL A 684 7.86 5.21 4.99
CA VAL A 684 8.92 6.24 4.97
C VAL A 684 10.31 5.63 5.08
N GLY A 685 11.35 6.44 4.86
CA GLY A 685 12.73 6.16 5.31
C GLY A 685 13.65 5.42 4.35
N THR A 686 13.14 4.84 3.27
CA THR A 686 13.91 3.98 2.33
C THR A 686 14.99 4.69 1.51
N ALA A 687 15.02 6.01 1.49
CA ALA A 687 16.08 6.83 0.90
C ALA A 687 16.49 7.93 1.89
N LEU A 688 16.78 7.49 3.12
CA LEU A 688 16.96 8.33 4.30
C LEU A 688 17.84 9.57 4.06
N MET A 689 17.40 10.72 4.56
CA MET A 689 18.18 11.95 4.56
C MET A 689 19.22 11.96 5.69
N GLY A 690 20.43 12.45 5.39
CA GLY A 690 21.50 12.62 6.37
C GLY A 690 22.35 13.87 6.14
N THR A 691 23.20 14.17 7.12
CA THR A 691 24.13 15.32 7.06
C THR A 691 25.50 14.94 6.50
N SER A 692 25.81 13.63 6.43
CA SER A 692 27.07 13.07 5.96
C SER A 692 26.84 11.81 5.14
N ASN A 693 27.75 11.57 4.17
CA ASN A 693 27.85 10.30 3.45
C ASN A 693 28.71 9.30 4.25
N ASP A 694 28.18 8.82 5.38
CA ASP A 694 28.83 7.86 6.30
C ASP A 694 28.26 6.44 6.20
N GLY A 695 27.48 6.18 5.15
CA GLY A 695 26.81 4.90 4.92
C GLY A 695 25.47 4.73 5.64
N THR A 696 24.96 5.76 6.32
CA THR A 696 23.65 5.72 7.02
C THR A 696 22.53 6.44 6.28
N SER A 697 22.85 7.20 5.24
CA SER A 697 21.87 7.99 4.47
C SER A 697 22.07 7.85 2.96
N VAL A 698 21.00 8.12 2.20
CA VAL A 698 20.98 8.05 0.73
C VAL A 698 21.06 9.45 0.12
N VAL A 699 20.45 10.44 0.76
CA VAL A 699 20.45 11.83 0.29
C VAL A 699 21.02 12.79 1.33
N ASP A 700 21.60 13.88 0.83
CA ASP A 700 22.02 15.00 1.66
C ASP A 700 20.85 15.91 2.07
N THR A 701 21.13 16.96 2.85
CA THR A 701 20.11 17.92 3.33
C THR A 701 19.54 18.84 2.24
N ASP A 702 20.05 18.78 1.01
CA ASP A 702 19.48 19.41 -0.18
C ASP A 702 18.74 18.38 -1.05
N THR A 703 18.49 17.20 -0.47
CA THR A 703 17.81 16.04 -1.06
C THR A 703 18.54 15.42 -2.25
N LYS A 704 19.83 15.72 -2.42
CA LYS A 704 20.65 15.20 -3.51
C LYS A 704 21.21 13.83 -3.13
N VAL A 705 21.13 12.88 -4.06
CA VAL A 705 21.68 11.52 -3.85
C VAL A 705 23.20 11.59 -3.74
N TRP A 706 23.74 11.00 -2.67
CA TRP A 706 25.18 10.95 -2.47
C TRP A 706 25.91 10.30 -3.65
N GLY A 707 27.06 10.84 -4.03
CA GLY A 707 27.82 10.35 -5.18
C GLY A 707 27.27 10.76 -6.56
N THR A 708 26.23 11.61 -6.61
CA THR A 708 25.68 12.15 -7.86
C THR A 708 25.78 13.67 -7.91
N ASP A 709 25.74 14.21 -9.13
CA ASP A 709 25.83 15.66 -9.38
C ASP A 709 24.45 16.34 -9.44
N ASN A 710 23.46 15.64 -9.99
CA ASN A 710 22.18 16.21 -10.40
C ASN A 710 21.00 15.22 -10.24
N LEU A 711 21.08 14.26 -9.31
CA LEU A 711 19.97 13.39 -8.92
C LEU A 711 19.45 13.79 -7.53
N TYR A 712 18.14 13.97 -7.42
CA TYR A 712 17.48 14.30 -6.17
C TYR A 712 16.37 13.30 -5.86
N VAL A 713 16.02 13.13 -4.59
CA VAL A 713 14.83 12.39 -4.16
C VAL A 713 13.93 13.29 -3.32
N VAL A 714 12.66 13.39 -3.68
CA VAL A 714 11.67 14.18 -2.92
C VAL A 714 10.35 13.40 -2.87
N ASP A 715 10.22 12.55 -1.85
CA ASP A 715 8.98 11.86 -1.48
C ASP A 715 9.09 11.30 -0.05
N ALA A 716 8.17 10.44 0.37
CA ALA A 716 8.18 9.85 1.71
C ALA A 716 9.47 9.07 2.07
N SER A 717 10.24 8.60 1.09
CA SER A 717 11.49 7.84 1.31
C SER A 717 12.58 8.62 2.06
N ILE A 718 12.61 9.96 1.95
CA ILE A 718 13.66 10.79 2.60
C ILE A 718 13.35 11.09 4.07
N HIS A 719 12.14 10.76 4.54
CA HIS A 719 11.68 11.11 5.88
C HIS A 719 12.43 10.26 6.94
N PRO A 720 13.05 10.90 7.95
CA PRO A 720 13.83 10.19 8.97
C PRO A 720 12.97 9.44 9.99
N HIS A 721 11.71 9.82 10.12
CA HIS A 721 10.79 9.30 11.11
C HIS A 721 9.35 9.41 10.65
N LEU A 722 8.49 8.51 11.14
CA LEU A 722 7.05 8.63 11.05
C LEU A 722 6.53 9.90 11.77
N PRO A 723 5.55 10.64 11.21
CA PRO A 723 4.89 11.76 11.87
C PRO A 723 3.84 11.28 12.88
N THR A 724 3.28 12.21 13.64
CA THR A 724 2.24 11.95 14.66
C THR A 724 0.90 11.51 14.05
N GLY A 725 0.67 11.81 12.77
CA GLY A 725 -0.53 11.38 12.06
C GLY A 725 -0.26 10.79 10.68
N ASN A 726 -1.24 10.83 9.77
CA ASN A 726 -1.07 10.29 8.42
C ASN A 726 -0.01 11.10 7.63
N THR A 727 0.75 10.42 6.76
CA THR A 727 2.00 10.97 6.20
C THR A 727 1.84 12.02 5.10
N GLN A 728 0.66 12.16 4.47
CA GLN A 728 0.55 12.97 3.26
C GLN A 728 0.87 14.47 3.48
N ALA A 729 0.41 15.05 4.61
CA ALA A 729 0.61 16.48 4.86
C ALA A 729 2.10 16.79 5.05
N ILE A 730 2.79 16.04 5.90
CA ILE A 730 4.22 16.25 6.14
C ILE A 730 5.06 16.02 4.87
N VAL A 731 4.70 15.06 4.02
CA VAL A 731 5.37 14.81 2.73
C VAL A 731 5.21 16.01 1.80
N MET A 732 4.01 16.60 1.75
CA MET A 732 3.75 17.80 0.95
C MET A 732 4.50 19.04 1.49
N VAL A 733 4.59 19.21 2.82
CA VAL A 733 5.42 20.26 3.44
C VAL A 733 6.90 20.08 3.08
N ALA A 734 7.40 18.85 3.17
CA ALA A 734 8.78 18.54 2.80
C ALA A 734 9.04 18.82 1.31
N ALA A 735 8.08 18.56 0.42
CA ALA A 735 8.20 18.87 -1.01
C ALA A 735 8.27 20.39 -1.31
N GLU A 736 7.43 21.19 -0.64
CA GLU A 736 7.51 22.67 -0.70
C GLU A 736 8.88 23.20 -0.24
N HIS A 737 9.50 22.56 0.74
CA HIS A 737 10.83 22.96 1.23
C HIS A 737 11.97 22.46 0.35
N ALA A 738 11.90 21.20 -0.12
CA ALA A 738 12.89 20.60 -1.00
C ALA A 738 13.02 21.39 -2.31
N SER A 739 11.90 21.79 -2.92
CA SER A 739 11.91 22.54 -4.17
C SER A 739 12.68 23.87 -4.05
N LYS A 740 12.54 24.59 -2.92
CA LYS A 740 13.35 25.79 -2.64
C LYS A 740 14.84 25.49 -2.58
N LYS A 741 15.23 24.41 -1.90
CA LYS A 741 16.63 23.99 -1.76
C LYS A 741 17.24 23.64 -3.12
N ILE A 742 16.52 22.89 -3.93
CA ILE A 742 16.94 22.50 -5.29
C ILE A 742 17.14 23.76 -6.17
N LEU A 743 16.18 24.69 -6.17
CA LEU A 743 16.28 25.93 -6.95
C LEU A 743 17.43 26.84 -6.49
N ALA A 744 17.68 26.92 -5.18
CA ALA A 744 18.78 27.71 -4.64
C ALA A 744 20.15 27.21 -5.11
N LYS A 745 20.31 25.88 -5.28
CA LYS A 745 21.55 25.29 -5.83
C LYS A 745 21.71 25.54 -7.32
N ALA A 746 20.62 25.42 -8.09
CA ALA A 746 20.64 25.73 -9.51
C ALA A 746 21.01 27.20 -9.80
N GLY A 747 20.62 28.13 -8.91
CA GLY A 747 21.01 29.54 -9.01
C GLY A 747 22.47 29.83 -8.63
N SER A 748 23.11 28.99 -7.81
CA SER A 748 24.48 29.24 -7.31
C SER A 748 25.59 28.91 -8.31
N THR A 749 25.29 28.21 -9.42
CA THR A 749 26.28 27.80 -10.42
C THR A 749 26.61 28.88 -11.46
N THR A 750 26.00 30.08 -11.40
CA THR A 750 26.20 31.14 -12.41
C THR A 750 27.29 32.18 -12.11
N THR A 751 28.09 32.06 -11.05
CA THR A 751 29.24 32.98 -10.85
C THR A 751 30.43 32.34 -10.15
N THR A 752 31.42 31.88 -10.93
CA THR A 752 32.85 32.32 -10.87
C THR A 752 33.71 31.29 -11.64
N PRO A 753 34.43 31.68 -12.72
CA PRO A 753 35.40 30.79 -13.34
C PRO A 753 36.55 30.51 -12.36
N SER A 754 36.76 29.23 -12.00
CA SER A 754 37.93 28.82 -11.23
C SER A 754 39.19 29.14 -12.03
N LYS A 755 39.97 30.12 -11.58
CA LYS A 755 41.30 30.37 -12.13
C LYS A 755 42.18 29.13 -11.88
N CYS A 756 42.52 28.42 -12.95
CA CYS A 756 43.63 27.47 -12.97
C CYS A 756 44.89 28.11 -12.38
N ARG A 757 45.31 27.69 -11.19
CA ARG A 757 46.65 27.98 -10.68
C ARG A 757 47.61 27.00 -11.33
N ALA A 758 48.31 27.46 -12.38
CA ALA A 758 49.47 26.78 -12.92
C ALA A 758 50.55 26.65 -11.83
N ALA A 759 50.92 25.41 -11.50
CA ALA A 759 52.01 25.11 -10.60
C ALA A 759 53.36 25.52 -11.23
N ARG A 760 53.95 26.63 -10.76
CA ARG A 760 55.36 26.96 -11.02
C ARG A 760 56.24 26.00 -10.21
N ARG A 761 56.90 25.07 -10.90
CA ARG A 761 58.07 24.35 -10.36
C ARG A 761 59.16 25.35 -10.01
N ARG A 762 59.51 25.47 -8.73
CA ARG A 762 60.82 25.99 -8.30
C ARG A 762 61.72 24.81 -7.96
N ARG A 763 62.77 24.62 -8.76
CA ARG A 763 64.00 23.93 -8.36
C ARG A 763 64.76 24.86 -7.41
N SER A 764 65.27 24.32 -6.32
CA SER A 764 66.43 24.89 -5.64
C SER A 764 67.23 23.74 -5.02
N TYR A 765 68.47 23.65 -5.46
CA TYR A 765 69.57 22.88 -4.89
C TYR A 765 69.88 23.39 -3.48
N LEU A 766 69.96 22.48 -2.51
CA LEU A 766 71.13 22.17 -1.65
C LEU A 766 70.69 21.25 -0.51
#